data_AF-A0A9E0UX15-F1
#
_entry.id   AF-A0A9E0UX15-F1
#
_cell.length_a   1.000
_cell.length_b   1.000
_cell.length_c   1.000
_cell.angle_alpha   90.00
_cell.angle_beta   90.00
_cell.angle_gamma   90.00
#
_symmetry.space_group_name_H-M   'P 1'
#
loop_
_entity.id
_entity.type
_entity.pdbx_description
1 polymer ?
#
loop_
_entity_poly.entity_id
_entity_poly.type
_entity_poly.pdbx_seq_one_letter_code
_entity_poly.pdbx_strand_id
1 'polypeptide(L)'
;MSFRAPVLLSTLVLFAYPLLAQGPYWGMTSSGGSFGVGTIYTITESNVFTTKHNFLRFDGSTPKGDVVKASNGLYYGVTEVGGTGGVGVLFSFNPSNGTYTVLHNFNSSTTGAQPLRGPVIANNGRLYGTCSSGGANNVGTLWEYNIGTSTLTKKFDFDGLTTGKGSTPRGRLMVHSNGTIYGTTQLGGLNGAGCIFSYTAGGVSNTKVYNFPALPAITTGNRPLTGLAQSGSLLYGFTANGGANGHGSIFSFNTSGNVFTNLYNFLATGAGRAPLSEFTAVSGVLYATASAGGSSSGGTIFSWDISGAAHADLVHLNNSIGYAPFSRLFAASDGQLYGTTSAGGTSNAGVLFSFNTGTNTYTPVLQMASLGLSAPWSSVIEDPSGTLVGMASDGGTGNEGALFKYTISGSVGTVLLPFSYANGANPHGRLFKASNGLFYGLASAGGEFSSGTLFSIDPTNSNFITRVHFDNGKGTIPLGSLVEDNGKLYGVCSAGGTANGGTLFEYNISSNILTVKVNFASTLVGNAPVNGLFKATNGLMYGATGSGAGNAQGSLYEYVPGGTTLTKRKDFLLATTGKQPLGDVMQASDGLLYGTTSLGGAENYGTIFSFDPGSNTFTTIYNFNGLEGGTPGGELLQATNGKLYGVFREEGQGFSGGIYSWDIGTATYTEEFDLNIAPVTDQGSLPQSSLLQGSDGMLYGTTTQGGSGGNASGAIFRFDPTSLAYSVLLTFTGASNGALPYDGLVPESAVIPQSVRLAAKVFLEGPFVSGTGLMNANLRSLPSFPLTEPFSALGFTQVGGGGETIAPSVLATSGNNAVVDWVLVELRNAATPATLVRTQAALLQSDGDIVGLDNNSTLTLPVPAGTYHVAIRHRNHLGVMTGTAVALSSSPTSLDLTTGLVGTYGTNALKTVGAYRVLRTGNSFRNTNIKYTGSQNDRDPILIRVGSITPNNTANGYFQEDVNLNGQVKYTGSANDRDPILLNVGSIAPNNTVTEQLP
;
A
#
# COMPACT_ATOMS: atom_id res chain seq x y z
N MET A 1 -51.20 24.94 -7.55
CA MET A 1 -50.13 25.28 -8.53
C MET A 1 -49.35 26.48 -7.99
N SER A 2 -48.04 26.56 -8.22
CA SER A 2 -47.13 27.61 -7.70
C SER A 2 -47.04 27.77 -6.17
N PHE A 3 -45.96 27.25 -5.58
CA PHE A 3 -45.51 27.67 -4.24
C PHE A 3 -44.74 29.00 -4.31
N ARG A 4 -44.68 29.74 -3.21
CA ARG A 4 -43.63 30.74 -2.94
C ARG A 4 -42.86 30.31 -1.70
N ALA A 5 -41.54 30.21 -1.79
CA ALA A 5 -40.67 29.88 -0.66
C ALA A 5 -40.04 31.15 -0.07
N PRO A 6 -39.80 31.22 1.25
CA PRO A 6 -38.97 32.26 1.85
C PRO A 6 -37.48 31.95 1.65
N VAL A 7 -36.67 32.99 1.47
CA VAL A 7 -35.20 32.87 1.48
C VAL A 7 -34.72 32.86 2.93
N LEU A 8 -33.99 31.82 3.34
CA LEU A 8 -33.26 31.81 4.60
C LEU A 8 -31.79 32.17 4.34
N LEU A 9 -31.29 33.19 5.04
CA LEU A 9 -29.92 33.66 4.93
C LEU A 9 -29.02 32.90 5.92
N SER A 10 -28.30 31.88 5.46
CA SER A 10 -27.36 31.12 6.31
C SER A 10 -26.03 31.87 6.45
N THR A 11 -25.68 32.23 7.69
CA THR A 11 -24.38 32.83 8.03
C THR A 11 -23.26 31.80 7.94
N LEU A 12 -22.29 32.02 7.05
CA LEU A 12 -21.12 31.17 6.90
C LEU A 12 -20.16 31.32 8.10
N VAL A 13 -20.12 30.33 8.97
CA VAL A 13 -19.14 30.25 10.07
C VAL A 13 -17.89 29.56 9.55
N LEU A 14 -16.78 30.30 9.42
CA LEU A 14 -15.47 29.71 9.11
C LEU A 14 -14.94 28.97 10.36
N PHE A 15 -14.83 27.65 10.27
CA PHE A 15 -14.01 26.88 11.20
C PHE A 15 -12.54 26.95 10.75
N ALA A 16 -11.78 27.82 11.40
CA ALA A 16 -10.33 27.84 11.26
C ALA A 16 -9.71 26.68 12.07
N TYR A 17 -9.30 25.61 11.37
CA TYR A 17 -8.52 24.54 11.98
C TYR A 17 -7.10 25.05 12.31
N PRO A 18 -6.58 24.85 13.53
CA PRO A 18 -5.20 25.17 13.83
C PRO A 18 -4.28 24.16 13.13
N LEU A 19 -3.38 24.65 12.27
CA LEU A 19 -2.31 23.84 11.69
C LEU A 19 -1.39 23.32 12.80
N LEU A 20 -1.28 22.00 12.91
CA LEU A 20 -0.14 21.36 13.56
C LEU A 20 0.96 21.15 12.51
N ALA A 21 2.05 21.89 12.64
CA ALA A 21 3.26 21.71 11.84
C ALA A 21 3.78 20.28 11.99
N GLN A 22 4.05 19.60 10.88
CA GLN A 22 4.52 18.22 10.86
C GLN A 22 6.00 18.12 11.24
N GLY A 23 6.36 17.01 11.88
CA GLY A 23 7.76 16.65 12.10
C GLY A 23 8.49 16.36 10.78
N PRO A 24 9.83 16.33 10.76
CA PRO A 24 10.58 16.09 9.54
C PRO A 24 10.20 14.78 8.86
N TYR A 25 10.16 14.84 7.53
CA TYR A 25 10.03 13.74 6.60
C TYR A 25 11.32 12.96 6.46
N TRP A 26 11.15 11.82 5.79
CA TRP A 26 12.07 10.72 5.72
C TRP A 26 11.99 10.29 4.22
N GLY A 27 13.08 10.46 3.43
CA GLY A 27 13.45 10.08 2.02
C GLY A 27 14.57 8.93 1.60
N MET A 28 14.95 8.54 0.36
CA MET A 28 15.95 7.46 0.07
C MET A 28 16.36 7.29 -1.39
N THR A 29 17.52 6.67 -1.59
CA THR A 29 18.47 6.82 -2.73
C THR A 29 19.22 5.60 -3.23
N SER A 30 19.38 5.36 -4.53
CA SER A 30 20.26 4.28 -5.03
C SER A 30 21.71 4.35 -4.53
N SER A 31 22.09 5.49 -4.02
CA SER A 31 23.21 6.11 -4.65
C SER A 31 23.70 7.27 -3.82
N GLY A 32 23.65 7.14 -2.49
CA GLY A 32 24.17 8.13 -1.55
C GLY A 32 25.52 7.83 -0.97
N GLY A 33 25.86 8.46 0.15
CA GLY A 33 27.00 8.07 0.99
C GLY A 33 28.41 8.54 0.58
N SER A 34 29.25 8.80 1.57
CA SER A 34 30.59 9.41 1.47
C SER A 34 31.69 8.56 0.81
N PHE A 35 31.64 7.22 0.89
CA PHE A 35 32.47 6.32 0.06
C PHE A 35 31.59 5.65 -1.01
N GLY A 36 30.53 6.37 -1.34
CA GLY A 36 29.68 6.11 -2.47
C GLY A 36 28.44 5.30 -2.15
N VAL A 37 28.15 5.01 -0.88
CA VAL A 37 27.28 3.88 -0.56
C VAL A 37 26.15 4.05 0.50
N GLY A 38 25.45 5.18 0.34
CA GLY A 38 24.09 5.57 0.77
C GLY A 38 24.01 6.29 2.11
N THR A 39 22.97 7.09 2.37
CA THR A 39 22.96 8.04 3.51
C THR A 39 21.59 8.23 4.20
N ILE A 40 21.42 8.08 5.53
CA ILE A 40 20.11 8.38 6.22
C ILE A 40 20.10 9.87 6.50
N TYR A 41 18.91 10.47 6.53
CA TYR A 41 18.67 11.80 7.05
C TYR A 41 17.21 12.06 7.44
N THR A 42 16.97 13.30 7.83
CA THR A 42 15.68 13.98 7.96
C THR A 42 15.59 15.13 6.96
N ILE A 43 14.36 15.55 6.62
CA ILE A 43 14.07 16.85 6.01
C ILE A 43 12.83 17.50 6.68
N THR A 44 12.94 18.69 7.28
CA THR A 44 11.79 19.36 7.93
C THR A 44 10.84 20.01 6.91
N GLU A 45 9.61 20.34 7.31
CA GLU A 45 8.73 21.26 6.56
C GLU A 45 9.46 22.58 6.19
N SER A 46 10.30 23.10 7.09
CA SER A 46 11.15 24.28 6.84
C SER A 46 12.38 24.01 5.96
N ASN A 47 12.38 22.92 5.18
CA ASN A 47 13.45 22.51 4.25
C ASN A 47 14.84 22.25 4.88
N VAL A 48 14.93 22.02 6.19
CA VAL A 48 16.18 21.65 6.86
C VAL A 48 16.45 20.16 6.68
N PHE A 49 17.28 19.88 5.69
CA PHE A 49 17.93 18.61 5.44
C PHE A 49 19.01 18.28 6.50
N THR A 50 19.23 17.02 6.88
CA THR A 50 20.33 16.66 7.82
C THR A 50 20.82 15.23 7.72
N THR A 51 21.96 14.95 7.02
CA THR A 51 22.67 13.65 7.01
C THR A 51 22.80 13.05 8.42
N LYS A 52 21.96 12.07 8.69
CA LYS A 52 21.97 11.25 9.91
C LYS A 52 22.99 10.10 9.81
N HIS A 53 23.23 9.49 8.63
CA HIS A 53 24.11 8.30 8.53
C HIS A 53 24.57 7.94 7.05
N ASN A 54 25.45 6.91 6.78
CA ASN A 54 26.30 6.59 5.56
C ASN A 54 26.74 5.10 4.93
N PHE A 55 26.15 3.84 4.86
CA PHE A 55 26.67 2.41 5.21
C PHE A 55 27.49 1.46 4.27
N LEU A 56 28.40 0.64 4.88
CA LEU A 56 29.65 0.00 4.39
C LEU A 56 29.42 -1.37 3.78
N ARG A 57 30.24 -1.88 2.85
CA ARG A 57 30.17 -3.26 2.27
C ARG A 57 29.65 -4.39 3.19
N PHE A 58 30.02 -4.35 4.46
CA PHE A 58 29.84 -5.37 5.49
C PHE A 58 28.72 -5.08 6.50
N ASP A 59 28.04 -3.94 6.38
CA ASP A 59 26.69 -3.71 6.87
C ASP A 59 25.71 -3.35 5.70
N GLY A 60 26.20 -3.00 4.49
CA GLY A 60 25.56 -3.00 3.16
C GLY A 60 25.95 -2.08 1.93
N SER A 61 25.13 -2.01 0.83
CA SER A 61 25.48 -1.61 -0.61
C SER A 61 24.46 -1.49 -1.93
N THR A 62 23.68 -0.61 -2.70
CA THR A 62 22.95 0.73 -3.25
C THR A 62 21.48 1.52 -2.93
N PRO A 63 20.81 2.33 -1.91
CA PRO A 63 19.32 2.57 -1.28
C PRO A 63 17.82 2.95 -1.80
N LYS A 64 16.77 2.09 -1.81
CA LYS A 64 15.49 2.15 -2.64
C LYS A 64 14.26 2.14 -1.71
N GLY A 65 13.02 2.55 -2.07
CA GLY A 65 11.61 2.27 -1.58
C GLY A 65 11.11 2.53 -0.15
N ASP A 66 10.19 3.46 0.05
CA ASP A 66 9.87 4.04 1.36
C ASP A 66 9.72 3.09 2.56
N VAL A 67 10.45 3.45 3.61
CA VAL A 67 10.39 3.04 5.03
C VAL A 67 9.02 2.72 5.58
N VAL A 68 9.09 2.08 6.74
CA VAL A 68 8.18 2.38 7.84
C VAL A 68 8.94 2.84 9.10
N LYS A 69 8.33 3.77 9.84
CA LYS A 69 8.73 4.16 11.20
C LYS A 69 7.99 3.30 12.22
N ALA A 70 8.69 2.71 13.18
CA ALA A 70 8.05 1.84 14.17
C ALA A 70 7.69 2.52 15.51
N SER A 71 7.02 1.73 16.35
CA SER A 71 6.45 2.14 17.64
C SER A 71 7.46 2.63 18.68
N ASN A 72 8.70 2.18 18.56
CA ASN A 72 9.86 2.63 19.33
C ASN A 72 10.54 3.88 18.73
N GLY A 73 9.94 4.50 17.70
CA GLY A 73 10.46 5.69 17.02
C GLY A 73 11.56 5.43 15.99
N LEU A 74 12.04 4.19 15.83
CA LEU A 74 13.12 3.82 14.91
C LEU A 74 12.63 3.64 13.45
N TYR A 75 13.54 3.60 12.48
CA TYR A 75 13.25 3.57 11.03
C TYR A 75 13.82 2.34 10.29
N TYR A 76 13.10 1.88 9.24
CA TYR A 76 13.22 0.53 8.65
C TYR A 76 12.88 0.42 7.09
N GLY A 77 13.87 0.02 6.24
CA GLY A 77 14.12 -0.34 4.78
C GLY A 77 15.31 -1.42 4.29
N VAL A 78 15.29 -2.53 3.52
CA VAL A 78 16.19 -3.74 3.69
C VAL A 78 17.30 -3.81 2.63
N THR A 79 18.26 -4.73 2.80
CA THR A 79 19.46 -4.92 1.96
C THR A 79 19.62 -6.24 1.18
N GLU A 80 20.10 -6.11 -0.05
CA GLU A 80 20.58 -7.02 -1.13
C GLU A 80 22.13 -7.28 -1.33
N VAL A 81 22.84 -6.35 -1.98
CA VAL A 81 24.27 -6.16 -2.26
C VAL A 81 25.29 -6.13 -1.12
N GLY A 82 25.03 -6.51 0.13
CA GLY A 82 25.91 -6.11 1.25
C GLY A 82 25.59 -6.68 2.64
N GLY A 83 26.38 -6.36 3.66
CA GLY A 83 26.47 -7.21 4.86
C GLY A 83 27.36 -8.46 4.63
N THR A 84 27.40 -9.37 5.60
CA THR A 84 28.30 -10.54 5.62
C THR A 84 28.04 -11.55 4.50
N GLY A 85 26.78 -11.97 4.30
CA GLY A 85 26.53 -13.30 3.72
C GLY A 85 26.88 -13.57 2.25
N GLY A 86 27.29 -12.62 1.41
CA GLY A 86 27.16 -12.83 -0.04
C GLY A 86 25.73 -12.54 -0.57
N VAL A 87 24.94 -11.62 0.05
CA VAL A 87 23.44 -11.43 -0.03
C VAL A 87 22.56 -10.41 0.76
N GLY A 88 22.99 -9.57 1.71
CA GLY A 88 22.11 -8.51 2.26
C GLY A 88 21.75 -8.56 3.75
N VAL A 89 20.82 -7.70 4.21
CA VAL A 89 20.68 -7.32 5.64
C VAL A 89 19.35 -6.62 6.05
N LEU A 90 19.13 -6.42 7.36
CA LEU A 90 17.99 -5.73 8.00
C LEU A 90 18.49 -4.88 9.20
N PHE A 91 17.82 -3.78 9.57
CA PHE A 91 18.17 -2.85 10.67
C PHE A 91 17.05 -2.05 11.33
N SER A 92 17.39 -1.44 12.48
CA SER A 92 16.77 -0.21 13.02
C SER A 92 17.76 0.97 12.99
N PHE A 93 17.23 2.18 12.80
CA PHE A 93 17.96 3.44 12.97
C PHE A 93 17.22 4.38 13.92
N ASN A 94 17.97 5.06 14.79
CA ASN A 94 17.43 5.93 15.84
C ASN A 94 17.48 7.42 15.46
N PRO A 95 16.33 8.08 15.30
CA PRO A 95 16.25 9.49 14.87
C PRO A 95 16.82 10.47 15.90
N SER A 96 16.83 10.10 17.19
CA SER A 96 17.14 10.99 18.30
C SER A 96 18.63 11.15 18.58
N ASN A 97 19.45 10.17 18.19
CA ASN A 97 20.87 10.13 18.55
C ASN A 97 21.81 9.64 17.43
N GLY A 98 21.30 9.36 16.22
CA GLY A 98 22.13 8.90 15.10
C GLY A 98 22.57 7.43 15.18
N THR A 99 22.06 6.64 16.11
CA THR A 99 22.51 5.24 16.32
C THR A 99 21.85 4.27 15.35
N TYR A 100 22.56 3.18 15.09
CA TYR A 100 22.30 2.27 13.99
C TYR A 100 22.75 0.83 14.32
N THR A 101 21.96 -0.16 13.87
CA THR A 101 22.22 -1.57 14.23
C THR A 101 21.86 -2.53 13.11
N VAL A 102 22.78 -3.39 12.64
CA VAL A 102 22.42 -4.53 11.78
C VAL A 102 21.60 -5.47 12.64
N LEU A 103 20.32 -5.58 12.33
CA LEU A 103 19.37 -6.40 13.07
C LEU A 103 19.32 -7.84 12.54
N HIS A 104 19.66 -8.08 11.26
CA HIS A 104 19.82 -9.43 10.72
C HIS A 104 20.56 -9.45 9.38
N ASN A 105 21.61 -10.26 9.25
CA ASN A 105 22.13 -10.73 7.96
C ASN A 105 21.41 -12.03 7.65
N PHE A 106 20.81 -12.18 6.48
CA PHE A 106 20.04 -13.39 6.21
C PHE A 106 20.95 -14.50 5.62
N ASN A 107 20.44 -15.70 5.34
CA ASN A 107 21.19 -16.78 4.66
C ASN A 107 20.25 -17.66 3.82
N SER A 108 20.48 -17.83 2.52
CA SER A 108 19.49 -18.31 1.55
C SER A 108 18.77 -19.55 1.99
N SER A 109 19.58 -20.54 2.33
CA SER A 109 19.17 -21.88 2.73
C SER A 109 18.29 -21.90 3.99
N THR A 110 18.17 -20.77 4.70
CA THR A 110 17.49 -20.64 5.99
C THR A 110 16.48 -19.48 6.01
N THR A 111 16.88 -18.37 5.41
CA THR A 111 16.27 -17.06 5.26
C THR A 111 16.91 -16.49 3.98
N GLY A 112 16.44 -16.92 2.79
CA GLY A 112 16.63 -16.47 1.38
C GLY A 112 17.54 -15.30 0.98
N ALA A 113 17.68 -14.91 -0.29
CA ALA A 113 18.75 -14.03 -0.83
C ALA A 113 18.53 -12.35 -0.99
N GLN A 114 17.36 -10.99 -2.54
CA GLN A 114 17.04 -9.68 -3.21
C GLN A 114 15.56 -9.23 -3.39
N PRO A 115 14.99 -8.33 -2.56
CA PRO A 115 13.68 -7.66 -2.76
C PRO A 115 13.38 -6.67 -3.91
N LEU A 116 12.13 -6.22 -4.16
CA LEU A 116 11.82 -4.95 -4.86
C LEU A 116 10.42 -4.14 -4.63
N ARG A 117 9.80 -3.92 -3.42
CA ARG A 117 9.36 -2.55 -2.89
C ARG A 117 9.50 -2.33 -1.34
N GLY A 118 8.55 -1.71 -0.60
CA GLY A 118 8.75 -1.24 0.80
C GLY A 118 7.76 -1.59 1.92
N PRO A 119 8.10 -1.43 3.23
CA PRO A 119 7.58 -2.21 4.34
C PRO A 119 6.32 -1.66 4.96
N VAL A 120 5.80 -2.53 5.81
CA VAL A 120 4.68 -2.26 6.66
C VAL A 120 5.01 -2.80 8.03
N ILE A 121 4.46 -2.09 9.01
CA ILE A 121 4.22 -2.67 10.31
C ILE A 121 2.80 -3.19 10.25
N ALA A 122 2.61 -4.49 10.41
CA ALA A 122 1.27 -5.02 10.61
C ALA A 122 0.78 -4.63 12.01
N ASN A 123 -0.54 -4.77 12.25
CA ASN A 123 -1.19 -4.27 13.47
C ASN A 123 -0.56 -4.81 14.78
N ASN A 124 0.12 -5.97 14.73
CA ASN A 124 0.88 -6.55 15.84
C ASN A 124 2.19 -5.81 16.20
N GLY A 125 2.58 -4.76 15.47
CA GLY A 125 3.82 -4.01 15.70
C GLY A 125 5.09 -4.66 15.15
N ARG A 126 5.00 -5.81 14.46
CA ARG A 126 6.15 -6.46 13.81
C ARG A 126 6.30 -5.98 12.38
N LEU A 127 7.54 -5.98 11.92
CA LEU A 127 7.88 -5.63 10.55
C LEU A 127 7.67 -6.87 9.68
N TYR A 128 6.91 -6.69 8.61
CA TYR A 128 6.73 -7.71 7.59
C TYR A 128 7.39 -7.27 6.32
N GLY A 129 8.16 -8.19 5.78
CA GLY A 129 9.09 -7.81 4.76
C GLY A 129 9.67 -8.95 3.98
N THR A 130 10.22 -8.70 2.81
CA THR A 130 9.92 -9.53 1.63
C THR A 130 10.90 -9.25 0.50
N CYS A 131 11.13 -10.26 -0.40
CA CYS A 131 12.45 -10.71 -0.89
C CYS A 131 12.59 -11.82 -2.02
N SER A 132 13.33 -11.67 -3.16
CA SER A 132 13.30 -12.56 -4.41
C SER A 132 14.18 -13.84 -4.80
N SER A 133 15.53 -14.04 -4.84
CA SER A 133 16.30 -15.35 -5.06
C SER A 133 16.69 -16.18 -3.75
N GLY A 134 16.89 -17.51 -3.55
CA GLY A 134 17.35 -18.03 -2.16
C GLY A 134 16.80 -19.24 -1.35
N GLY A 135 17.25 -20.50 -1.50
CA GLY A 135 16.96 -21.55 -0.50
C GLY A 135 17.48 -23.01 -0.72
N ALA A 136 17.80 -23.45 -1.97
CA ALA A 136 18.58 -24.63 -2.48
C ALA A 136 19.14 -24.68 -3.98
N ASN A 137 18.45 -24.20 -5.05
CA ASN A 137 18.75 -24.05 -6.52
C ASN A 137 17.76 -23.19 -7.44
N ASN A 138 17.05 -22.11 -7.04
CA ASN A 138 15.77 -21.48 -7.58
C ASN A 138 14.83 -20.59 -6.61
N VAL A 139 13.49 -20.84 -6.38
CA VAL A 139 12.24 -20.01 -6.63
C VAL A 139 11.17 -19.34 -5.61
N GLY A 140 11.19 -19.23 -4.24
CA GLY A 140 10.50 -18.31 -3.21
C GLY A 140 10.75 -18.44 -1.62
N THR A 141 11.02 -17.40 -0.77
CA THR A 141 11.12 -17.50 0.78
C THR A 141 10.68 -16.26 1.67
N LEU A 142 10.50 -16.34 3.03
CA LEU A 142 9.84 -15.34 3.96
C LEU A 142 10.64 -14.64 5.08
N TRP A 143 10.21 -13.46 5.57
CA TRP A 143 10.34 -13.06 7.00
C TRP A 143 9.34 -12.12 7.70
N GLU A 144 9.23 -12.39 9.00
CA GLU A 144 8.70 -11.55 10.06
C GLU A 144 9.88 -11.13 10.95
N TYR A 145 9.95 -9.84 11.34
CA TYR A 145 10.97 -9.36 12.26
C TYR A 145 10.31 -8.83 13.52
N ASN A 146 10.63 -9.47 14.64
CA ASN A 146 10.13 -9.07 15.94
C ASN A 146 11.09 -8.10 16.61
N ILE A 147 10.78 -6.81 16.50
CA ILE A 147 11.52 -5.69 17.11
C ILE A 147 11.82 -5.95 18.59
N GLY A 148 10.86 -6.49 19.34
CA GLY A 148 10.99 -6.69 20.79
C GLY A 148 11.95 -7.81 21.22
N THR A 149 12.20 -8.81 20.38
CA THR A 149 13.18 -9.89 20.64
C THR A 149 14.43 -9.78 19.76
N SER A 150 14.49 -8.74 18.92
CA SER A 150 15.50 -8.53 17.89
C SER A 150 15.74 -9.70 16.91
N THR A 151 14.78 -10.62 16.77
CA THR A 151 14.92 -11.83 15.96
C THR A 151 14.16 -11.77 14.64
N LEU A 152 14.79 -12.25 13.58
CA LEU A 152 14.15 -12.51 12.31
C LEU A 152 13.74 -13.98 12.18
N THR A 153 12.55 -14.21 11.65
CA THR A 153 12.02 -15.56 11.44
C THR A 153 11.54 -15.72 10.01
N LYS A 154 12.13 -16.66 9.24
CA LYS A 154 11.48 -17.15 8.02
C LYS A 154 10.24 -17.96 8.40
N LYS A 155 9.08 -17.57 7.88
CA LYS A 155 7.79 -18.25 8.14
C LYS A 155 7.34 -19.20 7.01
N PHE A 156 7.78 -19.05 5.76
CA PHE A 156 7.62 -20.06 4.71
C PHE A 156 8.62 -19.92 3.56
N ASP A 157 8.52 -20.88 2.66
CA ASP A 157 9.22 -21.04 1.40
C ASP A 157 8.15 -21.41 0.35
N PHE A 158 8.40 -21.14 -0.92
CA PHE A 158 7.43 -20.56 -1.86
C PHE A 158 8.06 -20.77 -3.25
N ASP A 159 7.29 -21.09 -4.30
CA ASP A 159 7.66 -22.37 -4.91
C ASP A 159 7.27 -22.67 -6.36
N GLY A 160 7.17 -21.66 -7.21
CA GLY A 160 7.24 -21.85 -8.66
C GLY A 160 6.09 -22.57 -9.34
N LEU A 161 6.22 -23.87 -9.44
CA LEU A 161 5.54 -24.61 -10.47
C LEU A 161 5.32 -26.11 -10.08
N THR A 162 4.93 -26.48 -8.85
CA THR A 162 5.10 -27.84 -8.24
C THR A 162 3.82 -28.57 -7.65
N THR A 163 3.53 -28.66 -6.32
CA THR A 163 2.19 -28.94 -5.62
C THR A 163 1.89 -28.26 -4.19
N GLY A 164 1.09 -27.22 -3.73
CA GLY A 164 0.54 -25.76 -3.84
C GLY A 164 1.12 -24.33 -4.37
N LYS A 165 2.19 -23.55 -3.93
CA LYS A 165 2.32 -22.01 -3.77
C LYS A 165 2.45 -20.78 -4.74
N GLY A 166 3.60 -20.14 -5.03
CA GLY A 166 3.66 -18.75 -5.67
C GLY A 166 4.91 -18.44 -6.55
N SER A 167 5.00 -17.38 -7.41
CA SER A 167 6.31 -16.66 -7.62
C SER A 167 6.45 -15.16 -8.06
N THR A 168 7.71 -14.71 -8.15
CA THR A 168 8.43 -13.65 -8.92
C THR A 168 8.36 -12.10 -8.72
N PRO A 169 7.54 -11.56 -7.81
CA PRO A 169 7.32 -10.12 -7.42
C PRO A 169 7.67 -8.87 -8.31
N ARG A 170 6.74 -7.89 -8.63
CA ARG A 170 7.17 -6.43 -8.78
C ARG A 170 6.60 -5.10 -8.16
N GLY A 171 5.45 -4.95 -7.50
CA GLY A 171 5.12 -3.74 -6.66
C GLY A 171 5.48 -3.66 -5.12
N ARG A 172 4.53 -3.18 -4.29
CA ARG A 172 4.61 -2.94 -2.82
C ARG A 172 3.51 -3.57 -1.93
N LEU A 173 3.85 -3.85 -0.67
CA LEU A 173 2.94 -4.32 0.38
C LEU A 173 1.74 -3.40 0.57
N MET A 174 0.66 -3.95 1.11
CA MET A 174 -0.27 -3.19 1.94
C MET A 174 -0.69 -4.00 3.17
N VAL A 175 -0.66 -3.38 4.35
CA VAL A 175 -1.44 -3.88 5.50
C VAL A 175 -2.87 -3.44 5.26
N HIS A 176 -3.76 -4.41 5.11
CA HIS A 176 -5.18 -4.11 5.09
C HIS A 176 -5.67 -3.90 6.52
N SER A 177 -6.69 -3.06 6.68
CA SER A 177 -7.25 -2.68 7.99
C SER A 177 -7.58 -3.85 8.91
N ASN A 178 -7.96 -5.03 8.39
CA ASN A 178 -8.21 -6.25 9.19
C ASN A 178 -6.92 -6.91 9.78
N GLY A 179 -5.74 -6.30 9.61
CA GLY A 179 -4.47 -6.79 10.13
C GLY A 179 -3.86 -7.95 9.33
N THR A 180 -4.55 -8.42 8.29
CA THR A 180 -3.98 -9.30 7.27
C THR A 180 -3.26 -8.45 6.23
N ILE A 181 -2.16 -8.98 5.73
CA ILE A 181 -1.23 -8.25 4.90
C ILE A 181 -1.41 -8.79 3.45
N TYR A 182 -1.69 -7.92 2.48
CA TYR A 182 -1.97 -8.23 1.06
C TYR A 182 -1.20 -7.25 0.11
N GLY A 183 -0.70 -7.68 -1.05
CA GLY A 183 0.24 -6.93 -1.92
C GLY A 183 0.18 -7.32 -3.41
N THR A 184 1.27 -7.20 -4.17
CA THR A 184 1.54 -7.39 -5.62
C THR A 184 2.73 -8.30 -6.23
N THR A 185 2.66 -9.67 -6.29
CA THR A 185 3.68 -10.71 -6.75
C THR A 185 3.82 -11.11 -8.25
N GLN A 186 4.94 -11.62 -8.81
CA GLN A 186 5.24 -11.62 -10.27
C GLN A 186 5.35 -12.80 -11.25
N LEU A 187 5.88 -13.98 -11.03
CA LEU A 187 5.82 -15.05 -12.06
C LEU A 187 5.95 -16.35 -11.30
N GLY A 188 5.31 -17.44 -11.64
CA GLY A 188 5.09 -18.58 -10.76
C GLY A 188 3.64 -18.91 -10.49
N GLY A 189 3.31 -20.19 -10.68
CA GLY A 189 1.98 -20.77 -10.74
C GLY A 189 1.73 -21.68 -11.91
N LEU A 190 0.88 -22.69 -11.75
CA LEU A 190 0.10 -23.32 -12.82
C LEU A 190 0.05 -22.40 -14.05
N ASN A 191 0.72 -22.60 -15.21
CA ASN A 191 0.72 -21.83 -16.50
C ASN A 191 1.89 -20.81 -16.81
N GLY A 192 2.97 -20.73 -16.02
CA GLY A 192 3.99 -19.57 -15.96
C GLY A 192 3.69 -16.94 -14.44
N ALA A 193 3.19 -16.75 -13.13
CA ALA A 193 2.24 -15.85 -12.43
C ALA A 193 2.39 -15.31 -10.94
N GLY A 194 1.27 -14.80 -10.35
CA GLY A 194 1.10 -14.05 -9.09
C GLY A 194 -0.39 -13.69 -8.80
N CYS A 195 -0.98 -13.78 -7.61
CA CYS A 195 -2.32 -13.23 -7.26
C CYS A 195 -2.34 -13.08 -5.73
N ILE A 196 -3.41 -12.58 -5.05
CA ILE A 196 -3.15 -12.01 -3.71
C ILE A 196 -2.76 -13.19 -2.83
N PHE A 197 -2.12 -12.97 -1.72
CA PHE A 197 -2.34 -13.91 -0.65
C PHE A 197 -2.52 -13.09 0.62
N SER A 198 -3.23 -13.69 1.54
CA SER A 198 -3.22 -13.25 2.92
C SER A 198 -1.96 -13.79 3.57
N TYR A 199 -1.24 -12.92 4.28
CA TYR A 199 -0.51 -13.38 5.45
C TYR A 199 -1.08 -12.72 6.70
N THR A 200 -1.39 -13.55 7.68
CA THR A 200 -1.93 -13.12 8.96
C THR A 200 -0.89 -13.41 10.04
N ALA A 201 -0.53 -12.38 10.79
CA ALA A 201 0.53 -12.46 11.79
C ALA A 201 0.29 -13.59 12.81
N GLY A 202 1.36 -14.31 13.15
CA GLY A 202 1.28 -15.48 14.05
C GLY A 202 0.88 -16.80 13.37
N GLY A 203 0.39 -16.77 12.12
CA GLY A 203 0.12 -17.98 11.34
C GLY A 203 1.37 -18.82 11.09
N VAL A 204 1.22 -20.15 11.22
CA VAL A 204 2.19 -21.19 10.81
C VAL A 204 1.99 -21.65 9.36
N SER A 205 0.96 -21.13 8.69
CA SER A 205 0.67 -21.31 7.27
C SER A 205 0.05 -20.01 6.71
N ASN A 206 -0.32 -20.05 5.43
CA ASN A 206 -0.44 -18.86 4.58
C ASN A 206 -1.56 -19.12 3.57
N THR A 207 -2.40 -18.11 3.26
CA THR A 207 -3.69 -18.37 2.61
C THR A 207 -3.86 -17.79 1.20
N LYS A 208 -4.46 -18.68 0.41
CA LYS A 208 -4.80 -18.79 -1.02
C LYS A 208 -6.32 -19.03 -1.20
N VAL A 209 -6.93 -18.91 -2.42
CA VAL A 209 -7.98 -19.81 -3.08
C VAL A 209 -8.06 -19.95 -4.67
N TYR A 210 -7.80 -18.94 -5.56
CA TYR A 210 -8.35 -18.70 -6.95
C TYR A 210 -7.32 -18.31 -8.10
N ASN A 211 -7.49 -18.73 -9.39
CA ASN A 211 -6.59 -18.54 -10.67
C ASN A 211 -6.59 -16.09 -12.46
N PHE A 212 -6.07 -14.83 -12.27
CA PHE A 212 -5.30 -13.89 -13.12
C PHE A 212 -4.57 -14.46 -14.40
N PRO A 213 -5.26 -14.90 -15.46
CA PRO A 213 -5.18 -16.23 -16.11
C PRO A 213 -4.57 -16.26 -17.50
N ALA A 214 -4.67 -17.43 -18.18
CA ALA A 214 -4.29 -17.70 -19.56
C ALA A 214 -5.42 -17.75 -20.63
N LEU A 215 -4.91 -17.89 -21.86
CA LEU A 215 -5.19 -17.71 -23.30
C LEU A 215 -5.27 -19.04 -24.14
N PRO A 216 -6.20 -19.45 -25.02
CA PRO A 216 -7.11 -18.66 -25.83
C PRO A 216 -8.50 -19.35 -26.01
N ALA A 217 -9.41 -19.18 -25.05
CA ALA A 217 -10.65 -18.32 -25.23
C ALA A 217 -11.11 -15.66 -23.90
N ILE A 218 -11.62 -14.47 -24.38
CA ILE A 218 -11.28 -13.05 -24.00
C ILE A 218 -11.94 -12.46 -22.70
N THR A 219 -11.48 -11.30 -22.18
CA THR A 219 -11.75 -10.57 -20.87
C THR A 219 -10.67 -10.24 -19.80
N THR A 220 -9.70 -11.04 -19.27
CA THR A 220 -8.93 -10.72 -18.00
C THR A 220 -7.38 -10.46 -18.00
N GLY A 221 -6.47 -11.09 -17.22
CA GLY A 221 -4.95 -11.11 -17.34
C GLY A 221 -4.00 -9.88 -17.03
N ASN A 222 -2.64 -9.78 -17.20
CA ASN A 222 -1.38 -10.60 -17.18
C ASN A 222 -0.04 -9.76 -17.08
N ARG A 223 0.75 -9.78 -15.97
CA ARG A 223 2.12 -9.15 -15.69
C ARG A 223 2.44 -8.01 -14.63
N PRO A 224 1.68 -7.68 -13.58
CA PRO A 224 1.84 -6.51 -12.69
C PRO A 224 3.03 -6.17 -11.75
N LEU A 225 4.00 -5.37 -12.22
CA LEU A 225 5.08 -4.76 -11.43
C LEU A 225 4.79 -3.66 -10.34
N THR A 226 3.66 -3.64 -9.61
CA THR A 226 3.21 -2.41 -8.88
C THR A 226 2.33 -2.55 -7.63
N GLY A 227 2.49 -1.68 -6.63
CA GLY A 227 1.90 -1.81 -5.28
C GLY A 227 0.39 -1.74 -5.12
N LEU A 228 -0.05 -2.03 -3.88
CA LEU A 228 -1.44 -1.95 -3.46
C LEU A 228 -1.88 -0.64 -2.80
N ALA A 229 -3.12 -0.23 -3.06
CA ALA A 229 -3.92 0.66 -2.21
C ALA A 229 -5.17 -0.06 -1.69
N GLN A 230 -5.86 0.52 -0.69
CA GLN A 230 -7.07 -0.02 -0.06
C GLN A 230 -8.22 1.00 -0.14
N SER A 231 -9.45 0.52 -0.31
CA SER A 231 -10.68 1.22 0.06
C SER A 231 -11.73 0.24 0.60
N GLY A 232 -12.20 0.44 1.83
CA GLY A 232 -13.12 -0.50 2.48
C GLY A 232 -12.50 -1.90 2.61
N SER A 233 -13.19 -2.94 2.16
CA SER A 233 -12.62 -4.29 2.03
C SER A 233 -11.92 -4.53 0.69
N LEU A 234 -11.83 -3.53 -0.20
CA LEU A 234 -11.31 -3.62 -1.58
C LEU A 234 -9.81 -3.19 -1.67
N LEU A 235 -8.95 -3.91 -2.38
CA LEU A 235 -7.50 -3.59 -2.62
C LEU A 235 -7.15 -3.26 -4.10
N TYR A 236 -5.98 -2.71 -4.52
CA TYR A 236 -5.76 -2.04 -5.88
C TYR A 236 -4.28 -2.08 -6.49
N GLY A 237 -3.89 -2.51 -7.74
CA GLY A 237 -2.49 -2.78 -8.31
C GLY A 237 -2.25 -3.33 -9.84
N PHE A 238 -1.30 -2.91 -10.69
CA PHE A 238 -1.39 -2.28 -12.08
C PHE A 238 -1.60 -3.18 -13.37
N THR A 239 -1.87 -2.78 -14.65
CA THR A 239 -2.06 -3.73 -15.85
C THR A 239 -1.59 -3.45 -17.26
N ALA A 240 -0.91 -4.34 -17.98
CA ALA A 240 -0.96 -4.29 -19.43
C ALA A 240 -1.69 -5.49 -19.87
N ASN A 241 -1.06 -6.66 -19.80
CA ASN A 241 -1.40 -7.81 -20.59
C ASN A 241 -2.68 -8.50 -20.08
N GLY A 242 -3.42 -9.30 -20.87
CA GLY A 242 -4.70 -9.92 -20.41
C GLY A 242 -6.05 -9.98 -21.19
N GLY A 243 -6.87 -8.92 -21.32
CA GLY A 243 -8.37 -8.89 -21.44
C GLY A 243 -9.15 -8.89 -22.79
N ALA A 244 -9.75 -7.79 -23.29
CA ALA A 244 -10.27 -7.50 -24.68
C ALA A 244 -9.29 -7.46 -25.89
N ASN A 245 -8.68 -6.28 -26.18
CA ASN A 245 -8.08 -5.76 -27.43
C ASN A 245 -6.56 -5.48 -27.54
N GLY A 246 -5.75 -5.55 -26.49
CA GLY A 246 -4.39 -5.01 -26.49
C GLY A 246 -4.33 -3.77 -25.60
N HIS A 247 -5.02 -3.85 -24.45
CA HIS A 247 -5.83 -2.81 -23.83
C HIS A 247 -5.66 -2.55 -22.29
N GLY A 248 -6.52 -3.04 -21.36
CA GLY A 248 -5.97 -3.31 -19.99
C GLY A 248 -6.92 -3.75 -18.85
N SER A 249 -6.44 -3.94 -17.59
CA SER A 249 -7.22 -3.70 -16.34
C SER A 249 -6.86 -2.57 -15.36
N ILE A 250 -7.86 -1.94 -14.77
CA ILE A 250 -7.95 -1.20 -13.47
C ILE A 250 -8.45 -2.16 -12.31
N PHE A 251 -8.36 -1.97 -10.95
CA PHE A 251 -8.41 -2.95 -9.76
C PHE A 251 -9.03 -2.51 -8.41
N SER A 252 -10.04 -3.26 -7.91
CA SER A 252 -10.45 -3.38 -6.48
C SER A 252 -10.55 -4.88 -5.99
N PHE A 253 -10.22 -5.30 -4.76
CA PHE A 253 -10.33 -6.73 -4.25
C PHE A 253 -11.07 -6.89 -2.92
N ASN A 254 -12.30 -7.43 -2.90
CA ASN A 254 -13.10 -7.67 -1.68
C ASN A 254 -12.62 -8.79 -0.73
N THR A 255 -11.68 -8.45 0.16
CA THR A 255 -10.97 -9.35 1.11
C THR A 255 -11.86 -10.21 2.00
N SER A 256 -13.12 -9.82 2.21
CA SER A 256 -14.05 -10.47 3.13
C SER A 256 -14.70 -11.74 2.58
N GLY A 257 -14.82 -11.85 1.25
CA GLY A 257 -15.41 -13.02 0.58
C GLY A 257 -14.50 -13.59 -0.50
N ASN A 258 -13.27 -13.08 -0.59
CA ASN A 258 -12.36 -13.37 -1.69
C ASN A 258 -12.93 -13.04 -3.10
N VAL A 259 -14.01 -12.23 -3.16
CA VAL A 259 -14.70 -11.86 -4.38
C VAL A 259 -13.93 -10.78 -5.11
N PHE A 260 -13.05 -11.34 -5.92
CA PHE A 260 -12.18 -10.75 -6.88
C PHE A 260 -12.98 -10.20 -8.11
N THR A 261 -12.55 -9.10 -8.77
CA THR A 261 -13.54 -8.01 -8.96
C THR A 261 -13.56 -7.09 -10.24
N ASN A 262 -12.97 -7.25 -11.43
CA ASN A 262 -12.98 -6.22 -12.54
C ASN A 262 -14.26 -6.00 -13.36
N LEU A 263 -14.29 -4.80 -13.95
CA LEU A 263 -15.07 -4.27 -15.07
C LEU A 263 -14.26 -3.12 -15.77
N TYR A 264 -13.91 -3.11 -17.10
CA TYR A 264 -13.85 -1.92 -18.05
C TYR A 264 -12.56 -1.65 -18.96
N ASN A 265 -12.01 -2.58 -19.78
CA ASN A 265 -10.60 -2.66 -20.31
C ASN A 265 -9.69 -1.41 -20.40
N PHE A 266 -9.84 -0.69 -21.51
CA PHE A 266 -9.30 0.54 -22.09
C PHE A 266 -9.78 0.31 -23.64
N LEU A 267 -10.27 1.24 -24.51
CA LEU A 267 -10.84 1.19 -25.95
C LEU A 267 -10.22 2.11 -27.08
N ALA A 268 -10.32 1.97 -28.41
CA ALA A 268 -9.73 2.88 -29.47
C ALA A 268 -10.53 3.61 -30.64
N THR A 269 -11.65 4.37 -30.48
CA THR A 269 -12.03 5.63 -31.27
C THR A 269 -12.57 6.90 -30.49
N GLY A 270 -11.81 7.52 -29.55
CA GLY A 270 -12.22 8.43 -28.39
C GLY A 270 -11.54 8.67 -26.92
N ALA A 271 -10.72 8.05 -25.96
CA ALA A 271 -10.13 6.83 -25.20
C ALA A 271 -8.60 6.76 -24.46
N GLY A 272 -8.05 6.07 -23.37
CA GLY A 272 -6.60 5.95 -22.71
C GLY A 272 -5.32 4.88 -22.97
N ARG A 273 -4.00 5.03 -22.64
CA ARG A 273 -2.85 3.96 -22.75
C ARG A 273 -1.88 3.87 -21.49
N ALA A 274 -0.59 3.43 -21.52
CA ALA A 274 0.12 2.67 -20.41
C ALA A 274 0.75 3.31 -19.15
N PRO A 275 0.89 2.49 -18.08
CA PRO A 275 1.80 2.64 -16.91
C PRO A 275 2.59 1.44 -16.27
N LEU A 276 3.93 1.26 -16.35
CA LEU A 276 4.63 0.17 -15.57
C LEU A 276 4.77 0.48 -14.06
N SER A 277 3.69 0.82 -13.38
CA SER A 277 3.82 1.80 -12.31
C SER A 277 2.56 2.17 -11.51
N GLU A 278 2.47 1.86 -10.21
CA GLU A 278 1.43 2.21 -9.20
C GLU A 278 1.21 3.71 -8.90
N PHE A 279 -0.02 4.34 -9.08
CA PHE A 279 -0.92 5.51 -8.43
C PHE A 279 -0.25 7.26 -6.06
N THR A 280 -1.02 8.14 -5.26
CA THR A 280 -2.35 8.89 -5.08
C THR A 280 -3.53 8.19 -4.42
N ALA A 281 -4.29 9.00 -3.71
CA ALA A 281 -5.75 9.01 -3.65
C ALA A 281 -6.19 10.43 -3.30
N VAL A 282 -6.74 11.18 -4.27
CA VAL A 282 -7.21 12.56 -4.07
C VAL A 282 -8.71 12.55 -3.83
N SER A 283 -9.18 12.77 -2.61
CA SER A 283 -10.62 12.97 -2.33
C SER A 283 -11.54 11.82 -2.76
N GLY A 284 -11.06 10.56 -2.68
CA GLY A 284 -11.78 9.41 -3.22
C GLY A 284 -11.64 9.24 -4.73
N VAL A 285 -10.69 9.94 -5.35
CA VAL A 285 -10.33 9.93 -6.76
C VAL A 285 -8.81 9.63 -6.94
N LEU A 286 -8.39 8.41 -7.32
CA LEU A 286 -6.98 8.11 -7.68
C LEU A 286 -6.73 8.44 -9.18
N TYR A 287 -5.50 8.78 -9.60
CA TYR A 287 -5.13 9.31 -10.94
C TYR A 287 -3.70 8.91 -11.34
N ALA A 288 -3.30 8.88 -12.63
CA ALA A 288 -1.94 9.26 -13.11
C ALA A 288 -1.72 9.44 -14.65
N THR A 289 -0.53 9.08 -15.19
CA THR A 289 0.24 9.55 -16.40
C THR A 289 0.72 8.53 -17.51
N ALA A 290 0.15 8.49 -18.73
CA ALA A 290 0.25 7.30 -19.62
C ALA A 290 1.19 7.33 -20.84
N SER A 291 1.99 6.29 -21.07
CA SER A 291 3.15 6.46 -21.96
C SER A 291 2.92 6.48 -23.48
N ALA A 292 1.79 6.07 -24.04
CA ALA A 292 1.61 6.12 -25.51
C ALA A 292 0.30 6.74 -25.90
N GLY A 293 0.20 7.50 -27.02
CA GLY A 293 -1.02 7.95 -27.76
C GLY A 293 -1.24 9.46 -28.01
N GLY A 294 -1.92 9.88 -29.13
CA GLY A 294 -2.27 11.26 -29.69
C GLY A 294 -3.53 11.75 -30.47
N SER A 295 -4.36 12.66 -29.97
CA SER A 295 -5.09 13.61 -30.84
C SER A 295 -4.09 14.64 -31.38
N SER A 296 -2.84 14.61 -30.87
CA SER A 296 -1.64 14.73 -31.70
C SER A 296 -0.31 14.16 -31.15
N SER A 297 -0.27 13.39 -30.04
CA SER A 297 0.63 12.20 -29.86
C SER A 297 1.56 12.06 -28.67
N GLY A 298 1.10 12.27 -27.41
CA GLY A 298 1.92 12.15 -26.21
C GLY A 298 1.60 11.19 -25.05
N GLY A 299 0.34 10.97 -24.65
CA GLY A 299 0.01 10.29 -23.38
C GLY A 299 -1.09 10.97 -22.54
N THR A 300 -1.94 10.27 -21.80
CA THR A 300 -3.00 10.92 -20.97
C THR A 300 -2.61 11.14 -19.53
N ILE A 301 -3.31 12.09 -18.93
CA ILE A 301 -3.54 12.16 -17.49
C ILE A 301 -5.03 11.89 -17.25
N PHE A 302 -5.35 11.10 -16.23
CA PHE A 302 -6.72 10.57 -16.01
C PHE A 302 -7.08 10.23 -14.54
N SER A 303 -8.38 10.02 -14.22
CA SER A 303 -8.95 9.67 -12.89
C SER A 303 -9.49 8.22 -12.68
N TRP A 304 -9.92 7.86 -11.48
CA TRP A 304 -11.11 7.06 -11.12
C TRP A 304 -11.49 7.80 -9.68
N ASP A 305 -12.54 8.14 -8.83
CA ASP A 305 -13.99 8.12 -8.27
C ASP A 305 -14.74 6.91 -7.62
N ILE A 306 -14.40 6.53 -6.37
CA ILE A 306 -14.82 5.27 -5.70
C ILE A 306 -16.34 5.14 -5.54
N SER A 307 -17.06 6.25 -5.66
CA SER A 307 -18.49 6.33 -5.44
C SER A 307 -19.34 6.15 -6.71
N GLY A 308 -19.01 6.85 -7.80
CA GLY A 308 -19.88 6.96 -8.98
C GLY A 308 -19.70 5.86 -10.02
N ALA A 309 -18.57 5.16 -9.99
CA ALA A 309 -18.22 4.17 -11.00
C ALA A 309 -18.20 4.69 -12.47
N ALA A 310 -17.93 5.99 -12.73
CA ALA A 310 -17.95 6.60 -14.08
C ALA A 310 -16.78 7.56 -14.48
N HIS A 311 -16.25 7.45 -15.71
CA HIS A 311 -14.85 7.78 -16.10
C HIS A 311 -14.61 8.97 -17.02
N ALA A 312 -13.64 9.80 -16.62
CA ALA A 312 -13.29 11.08 -17.24
C ALA A 312 -11.78 11.25 -17.51
N ASP A 313 -11.48 11.79 -18.70
CA ASP A 313 -10.12 12.05 -19.13
C ASP A 313 -9.83 13.51 -19.34
N LEU A 314 -8.58 13.83 -19.08
CA LEU A 314 -8.26 15.12 -18.52
C LEU A 314 -7.20 15.83 -19.36
N VAL A 315 -6.27 15.07 -19.96
CA VAL A 315 -5.16 15.66 -20.73
C VAL A 315 -4.88 14.92 -22.01
N HIS A 316 -4.95 15.68 -23.10
CA HIS A 316 -4.55 15.27 -24.43
C HIS A 316 -3.14 15.85 -24.77
N LEU A 317 -2.06 15.17 -24.35
CA LEU A 317 -0.68 15.50 -24.78
C LEU A 317 -0.49 15.40 -26.32
N ASN A 318 0.10 16.44 -26.92
CA ASN A 318 0.33 16.63 -28.36
C ASN A 318 1.69 17.29 -28.69
N ASN A 319 1.97 17.53 -29.98
CA ASN A 319 3.27 17.96 -30.51
C ASN A 319 3.99 19.03 -29.66
N SER A 320 3.23 20.02 -29.20
CA SER A 320 3.76 21.14 -28.43
C SER A 320 4.06 20.83 -26.95
N ILE A 321 3.65 19.66 -26.42
CA ILE A 321 3.48 19.42 -24.98
C ILE A 321 3.91 18.02 -24.43
N GLY A 322 4.54 17.12 -25.19
CA GLY A 322 5.42 16.07 -24.62
C GLY A 322 4.96 14.59 -24.57
N TYR A 323 5.89 13.62 -24.75
CA TYR A 323 5.69 12.17 -25.02
C TYR A 323 5.96 11.27 -23.86
N ALA A 324 5.23 10.17 -23.83
CA ALA A 324 5.51 9.06 -22.96
C ALA A 324 5.86 9.50 -21.55
N PRO A 325 4.86 10.06 -20.85
CA PRO A 325 4.94 10.06 -19.41
C PRO A 325 5.08 8.59 -18.96
N PHE A 326 6.31 8.29 -18.55
CA PHE A 326 6.86 7.02 -18.07
C PHE A 326 7.03 7.08 -16.52
N SER A 327 6.12 7.79 -15.84
CA SER A 327 6.43 8.65 -14.70
C SER A 327 5.27 8.78 -13.70
N ARG A 328 5.54 8.87 -12.37
CA ARG A 328 4.53 9.16 -11.31
C ARG A 328 3.79 10.43 -11.65
N LEU A 329 2.47 10.44 -11.41
CA LEU A 329 1.80 11.71 -11.17
C LEU A 329 2.05 12.07 -9.73
N PHE A 330 3.20 12.69 -9.52
CA PHE A 330 3.53 13.31 -8.26
C PHE A 330 2.49 14.41 -7.93
N ALA A 331 1.45 14.07 -7.17
CA ALA A 331 0.60 15.03 -6.46
C ALA A 331 1.47 15.86 -5.52
N ALA A 332 1.57 17.14 -5.82
CA ALA A 332 2.41 18.10 -5.12
C ALA A 332 1.61 18.84 -4.02
N SER A 333 2.35 19.59 -3.19
CA SER A 333 1.81 20.38 -2.08
C SER A 333 0.83 21.49 -2.49
N ASP A 334 0.78 21.85 -3.78
CA ASP A 334 -0.20 22.77 -4.37
C ASP A 334 -1.55 22.13 -4.71
N GLY A 335 -1.70 20.80 -4.51
CA GLY A 335 -2.90 20.04 -4.84
C GLY A 335 -3.02 19.63 -6.32
N GLN A 336 -1.98 19.85 -7.13
CA GLN A 336 -1.92 19.48 -8.54
C GLN A 336 -1.02 18.26 -8.76
N LEU A 337 -1.24 17.57 -9.87
CA LEU A 337 -0.50 16.36 -10.24
C LEU A 337 0.61 16.71 -11.24
N TYR A 338 1.82 16.22 -11.05
CA TYR A 338 2.97 16.53 -11.90
C TYR A 338 3.65 15.27 -12.42
N GLY A 339 4.11 15.30 -13.67
CA GLY A 339 4.82 14.19 -14.30
C GLY A 339 5.73 14.66 -15.43
N THR A 340 6.61 13.78 -15.88
CA THR A 340 7.53 14.04 -17.00
C THR A 340 7.00 13.48 -18.30
N THR A 341 7.63 13.84 -19.41
CA THR A 341 7.46 13.22 -20.72
C THR A 341 8.84 13.05 -21.36
N SER A 342 9.22 11.86 -21.79
CA SER A 342 10.56 11.50 -22.28
C SER A 342 10.89 11.87 -23.74
N ALA A 343 10.11 12.74 -24.36
CA ALA A 343 10.37 13.37 -25.66
C ALA A 343 9.27 14.43 -25.89
N GLY A 344 9.26 15.09 -27.05
CA GLY A 344 8.19 16.01 -27.42
C GLY A 344 8.32 17.40 -26.84
N GLY A 345 7.39 18.27 -27.23
CA GLY A 345 7.60 19.70 -27.05
C GLY A 345 8.82 20.16 -27.85
N THR A 346 9.52 21.16 -27.34
CA THR A 346 10.66 21.78 -28.03
C THR A 346 11.74 20.74 -28.34
N SER A 347 12.18 20.69 -29.60
CA SER A 347 13.22 19.78 -30.12
C SER A 347 13.00 18.29 -29.83
N ASN A 348 11.74 17.85 -29.66
CA ASN A 348 11.39 16.48 -29.31
C ASN A 348 12.04 15.99 -27.98
N ALA A 349 12.32 16.89 -27.05
CA ALA A 349 13.20 16.61 -25.91
C ALA A 349 12.49 16.09 -24.65
N GLY A 350 11.22 16.45 -24.44
CA GLY A 350 10.53 16.20 -23.18
C GLY A 350 10.00 17.46 -22.53
N VAL A 351 9.02 17.29 -21.65
CA VAL A 351 8.56 18.31 -20.72
C VAL A 351 8.41 17.73 -19.31
N LEU A 352 8.36 18.61 -18.32
CA LEU A 352 7.64 18.40 -17.07
C LEU A 352 6.37 19.25 -17.14
N PHE A 353 5.27 18.73 -16.64
CA PHE A 353 3.97 19.40 -16.63
C PHE A 353 3.29 19.34 -15.26
N SER A 354 2.27 20.19 -15.09
CA SER A 354 1.27 20.13 -14.02
C SER A 354 -0.11 19.78 -14.59
N PHE A 355 -0.98 19.29 -13.72
CA PHE A 355 -2.36 19.00 -14.02
C PHE A 355 -3.27 19.25 -12.79
N ASN A 356 -4.31 20.05 -12.97
CA ASN A 356 -5.23 20.46 -11.92
C ASN A 356 -6.48 19.57 -11.88
N THR A 357 -6.63 18.79 -10.81
CA THR A 357 -7.72 17.82 -10.59
C THR A 357 -9.11 18.45 -10.43
N GLY A 358 -9.19 19.70 -9.98
CA GLY A 358 -10.46 20.41 -9.75
C GLY A 358 -11.00 21.18 -10.95
N THR A 359 -10.19 21.37 -12.00
CA THR A 359 -10.54 22.14 -13.20
C THR A 359 -10.21 21.43 -14.51
N ASN A 360 -9.63 20.22 -14.44
CA ASN A 360 -9.07 19.47 -15.56
C ASN A 360 -8.08 20.27 -16.43
N THR A 361 -7.36 21.21 -15.82
CA THR A 361 -6.42 22.09 -16.53
C THR A 361 -5.02 21.47 -16.59
N TYR A 362 -4.49 21.31 -17.80
CA TYR A 362 -3.11 20.91 -18.04
C TYR A 362 -2.18 22.12 -18.26
N THR A 363 -0.93 22.05 -17.81
CA THR A 363 0.11 23.03 -18.18
C THR A 363 1.48 22.36 -18.37
N PRO A 364 2.15 22.50 -19.53
CA PRO A 364 3.53 22.08 -19.70
C PRO A 364 4.45 23.13 -19.04
N VAL A 365 4.92 22.87 -17.82
CA VAL A 365 5.58 23.87 -16.98
C VAL A 365 7.09 24.02 -17.21
N LEU A 366 7.75 23.03 -17.82
CA LEU A 366 9.18 23.09 -18.15
C LEU A 366 9.52 22.25 -19.39
N GLN A 367 10.15 22.87 -20.40
CA GLN A 367 10.58 22.22 -21.64
C GLN A 367 12.03 21.73 -21.52
N MET A 368 12.31 20.43 -21.71
CA MET A 368 13.65 19.86 -21.48
C MET A 368 14.72 20.41 -22.41
N ALA A 369 14.38 20.72 -23.66
CA ALA A 369 15.31 21.35 -24.61
C ALA A 369 15.77 22.75 -24.16
N SER A 370 14.99 23.48 -23.35
CA SER A 370 15.43 24.76 -22.76
C SER A 370 16.59 24.60 -21.77
N LEU A 371 16.79 23.37 -21.28
CA LEU A 371 17.88 22.96 -20.40
C LEU A 371 19.01 22.22 -21.15
N GLY A 372 18.88 22.02 -22.48
CA GLY A 372 19.82 21.22 -23.27
C GLY A 372 19.74 19.71 -22.98
N LEU A 373 18.63 19.25 -22.40
CA LEU A 373 18.41 17.87 -21.96
C LEU A 373 17.38 17.18 -22.86
N SER A 374 17.38 15.85 -22.88
CA SER A 374 16.28 15.09 -23.48
C SER A 374 15.97 13.79 -22.75
N ALA A 375 14.75 13.32 -22.94
CA ALA A 375 14.25 12.04 -22.47
C ALA A 375 14.20 11.79 -20.96
N PRO A 376 13.32 12.50 -20.22
CA PRO A 376 13.02 12.14 -18.84
C PRO A 376 12.05 10.96 -18.67
N TRP A 377 12.58 9.73 -18.73
CA TRP A 377 11.90 8.45 -18.44
C TRP A 377 11.54 8.23 -16.96
N SER A 378 11.60 9.27 -16.14
CA SER A 378 11.60 9.12 -14.68
C SER A 378 10.63 10.10 -14.05
N SER A 379 9.90 9.62 -13.04
CA SER A 379 9.06 10.48 -12.23
C SER A 379 9.80 11.71 -11.70
N VAL A 380 9.09 12.85 -11.70
CA VAL A 380 9.43 13.91 -10.75
C VAL A 380 9.08 13.52 -9.32
N ILE A 381 9.74 14.18 -8.39
CA ILE A 381 9.44 14.12 -6.96
C ILE A 381 9.57 15.52 -6.37
N GLU A 382 8.57 15.92 -5.57
CA GLU A 382 8.57 17.17 -4.84
C GLU A 382 9.35 17.06 -3.50
N ASP A 383 10.04 18.14 -3.15
CA ASP A 383 10.55 18.42 -1.82
C ASP A 383 9.59 19.33 -0.99
N PRO A 384 9.84 19.56 0.30
CA PRO A 384 8.99 20.44 1.12
C PRO A 384 9.11 21.94 0.77
N SER A 385 9.77 22.34 -0.32
CA SER A 385 9.82 23.72 -0.82
C SER A 385 8.87 23.98 -1.99
N GLY A 386 8.20 22.93 -2.48
CA GLY A 386 7.51 22.97 -3.76
C GLY A 386 8.46 22.85 -4.95
N THR A 387 9.63 22.23 -4.78
CA THR A 387 10.58 21.98 -5.87
C THR A 387 10.52 20.52 -6.31
N LEU A 388 10.06 20.33 -7.55
CA LEU A 388 10.06 19.06 -8.25
C LEU A 388 11.45 18.79 -8.82
N VAL A 389 11.90 17.53 -8.75
CA VAL A 389 13.19 17.07 -9.27
C VAL A 389 12.97 15.83 -10.11
N GLY A 390 13.62 15.73 -11.29
CA GLY A 390 13.51 14.62 -12.24
C GLY A 390 14.85 14.30 -12.92
N MET A 391 14.90 13.24 -13.72
CA MET A 391 16.08 12.82 -14.51
C MET A 391 15.74 12.67 -15.98
N ALA A 392 16.69 13.03 -16.83
CA ALA A 392 16.72 12.91 -18.27
C ALA A 392 17.86 11.95 -18.68
N SER A 393 17.60 10.95 -19.52
CA SER A 393 18.60 9.96 -19.95
C SER A 393 19.60 10.50 -20.97
N ASP A 394 19.17 11.51 -21.74
CA ASP A 394 19.86 12.00 -22.94
C ASP A 394 20.07 13.53 -22.86
N GLY A 395 20.79 14.07 -23.84
CA GLY A 395 21.29 15.45 -23.79
C GLY A 395 22.35 15.65 -22.70
N GLY A 396 22.52 16.89 -22.25
CA GLY A 396 23.65 17.26 -21.40
C GLY A 396 24.98 17.21 -22.18
N THR A 397 26.10 17.02 -21.47
CA THR A 397 27.41 16.86 -22.13
C THR A 397 27.54 15.44 -22.65
N GLY A 398 27.94 15.28 -23.92
CA GLY A 398 28.19 13.97 -24.53
C GLY A 398 26.97 13.08 -24.78
N ASN A 399 25.74 13.58 -24.53
CA ASN A 399 24.50 12.80 -24.52
C ASN A 399 24.50 11.71 -23.42
N GLU A 400 25.05 12.04 -22.26
CA GLU A 400 25.13 11.14 -21.09
C GLU A 400 23.96 11.36 -20.11
N GLY A 401 23.12 12.38 -20.35
CA GLY A 401 21.91 12.69 -19.60
C GLY A 401 22.05 13.89 -18.66
N ALA A 402 21.03 14.15 -17.85
CA ALA A 402 21.14 15.05 -16.71
C ALA A 402 20.02 14.87 -15.68
N LEU A 403 20.13 15.66 -14.61
CA LEU A 403 19.11 15.89 -13.63
C LEU A 403 18.56 17.31 -13.81
N PHE A 404 17.29 17.50 -13.54
CA PHE A 404 16.63 18.81 -13.60
C PHE A 404 15.75 19.03 -12.38
N LYS A 405 15.47 20.30 -12.09
CA LYS A 405 14.47 20.71 -11.10
C LYS A 405 13.54 21.79 -11.64
N TYR A 406 12.40 21.95 -10.99
CA TYR A 406 11.39 22.97 -11.25
C TYR A 406 10.73 23.38 -9.92
N THR A 407 10.76 24.67 -9.58
CA THR A 407 10.12 25.21 -8.37
C THR A 407 8.74 25.76 -8.71
N ILE A 408 7.70 25.11 -8.17
CA ILE A 408 6.28 25.37 -8.45
C ILE A 408 5.91 26.84 -8.23
N SER A 409 6.27 27.39 -7.06
CA SER A 409 5.88 28.74 -6.63
C SER A 409 6.50 29.89 -7.43
N GLY A 410 7.53 29.62 -8.25
CA GLY A 410 8.14 30.60 -9.16
C GLY A 410 8.08 30.22 -10.64
N SER A 411 7.58 29.03 -10.97
CA SER A 411 7.63 28.43 -12.32
C SER A 411 9.01 28.41 -12.97
N VAL A 412 10.09 28.30 -12.19
CA VAL A 412 11.48 28.30 -12.69
C VAL A 412 12.00 26.87 -12.75
N GLY A 413 12.48 26.45 -13.93
CA GLY A 413 13.20 25.20 -14.12
C GLY A 413 14.67 25.37 -14.47
N THR A 414 15.53 24.45 -14.03
CA THR A 414 16.99 24.49 -14.24
C THR A 414 17.58 23.09 -14.38
N VAL A 415 18.69 22.96 -15.13
CA VAL A 415 19.60 21.81 -14.98
C VAL A 415 20.06 21.79 -13.52
N LEU A 416 19.91 20.64 -12.88
CA LEU A 416 20.32 20.40 -11.51
C LEU A 416 21.75 19.87 -11.47
N LEU A 417 22.07 18.93 -12.35
CA LEU A 417 23.44 18.56 -12.72
C LEU A 417 23.46 17.79 -14.06
N PRO A 418 24.36 18.10 -15.01
CA PRO A 418 24.61 17.25 -16.17
C PRO A 418 25.34 15.94 -15.79
N PHE A 419 24.90 14.83 -16.38
CA PHE A 419 25.66 13.58 -16.31
C PHE A 419 26.91 13.64 -17.19
N SER A 420 27.84 12.71 -16.95
CA SER A 420 29.10 12.55 -17.67
C SER A 420 29.69 11.16 -17.43
N TYR A 421 30.48 10.59 -18.33
CA TYR A 421 31.10 9.26 -18.16
C TYR A 421 31.86 9.08 -16.85
N ALA A 422 32.35 10.13 -16.19
CA ALA A 422 32.92 10.04 -14.84
C ALA A 422 31.86 9.87 -13.74
N ASN A 423 30.71 10.53 -13.85
CA ASN A 423 29.68 10.65 -12.82
C ASN A 423 28.40 9.82 -13.11
N GLY A 424 28.28 9.21 -14.29
CA GLY A 424 27.14 8.40 -14.72
C GLY A 424 26.70 8.70 -16.14
N ALA A 425 26.14 7.71 -16.82
CA ALA A 425 25.55 7.90 -18.14
C ALA A 425 24.27 7.08 -18.30
N ASN A 426 23.33 7.60 -19.08
CA ASN A 426 22.04 6.98 -19.38
C ASN A 426 21.23 6.54 -18.14
N PRO A 427 20.71 7.48 -17.34
CA PRO A 427 19.81 7.20 -16.23
C PRO A 427 18.42 6.74 -16.66
N HIS A 428 18.08 5.48 -16.34
CA HIS A 428 16.77 4.87 -16.56
C HIS A 428 16.16 4.38 -15.23
N GLY A 429 14.85 4.55 -15.09
CA GLY A 429 14.08 4.23 -13.88
C GLY A 429 13.65 5.47 -13.08
N ARG A 430 12.74 5.30 -12.12
CA ARG A 430 12.17 6.42 -11.33
C ARG A 430 13.19 7.04 -10.36
N LEU A 431 13.18 8.37 -10.17
CA LEU A 431 13.67 8.93 -8.89
C LEU A 431 12.79 8.41 -7.76
N PHE A 432 13.37 8.27 -6.58
CA PHE A 432 12.77 7.41 -5.59
C PHE A 432 12.38 8.07 -4.24
N LYS A 433 11.10 7.83 -3.80
CA LYS A 433 10.39 8.36 -2.60
C LYS A 433 10.03 7.31 -1.47
N ALA A 434 10.48 7.23 -0.18
CA ALA A 434 11.76 7.54 0.52
C ALA A 434 11.69 7.48 2.14
N SER A 435 12.82 7.44 2.94
CA SER A 435 13.22 7.55 4.44
C SER A 435 14.15 8.54 5.37
N ASN A 436 15.03 9.59 5.28
CA ASN A 436 15.79 10.39 4.30
C ASN A 436 15.52 11.93 4.16
N GLY A 437 15.33 12.36 2.90
CA GLY A 437 15.23 13.71 2.32
C GLY A 437 15.50 13.64 0.78
N LEU A 438 16.74 13.90 0.33
CA LEU A 438 17.32 13.59 -1.00
C LEU A 438 16.78 12.41 -1.81
N PHE A 439 16.81 12.59 -3.14
CA PHE A 439 16.18 11.74 -4.17
C PHE A 439 17.21 11.21 -5.16
N TYR A 440 16.96 10.02 -5.71
CA TYR A 440 17.99 9.37 -6.47
C TYR A 440 17.51 8.35 -7.47
N GLY A 441 18.41 8.00 -8.40
CA GLY A 441 18.18 7.03 -9.46
C GLY A 441 19.40 6.18 -9.80
N LEU A 442 19.25 5.40 -10.85
CA LEU A 442 20.22 4.50 -11.43
C LEU A 442 20.75 5.09 -12.73
N ALA A 443 22.05 4.97 -12.99
CA ALA A 443 22.64 5.18 -14.32
C ALA A 443 23.06 3.84 -14.89
N SER A 444 22.54 3.48 -16.05
CA SER A 444 22.77 2.15 -16.66
C SER A 444 24.18 2.00 -17.25
N ALA A 445 24.87 3.13 -17.52
CA ALA A 445 26.22 3.20 -18.05
C ALA A 445 27.10 4.22 -17.31
N GLY A 446 28.34 4.36 -17.75
CA GLY A 446 29.31 5.32 -17.21
C GLY A 446 29.93 4.89 -15.88
N GLY A 447 30.62 5.84 -15.24
CA GLY A 447 31.48 5.65 -14.08
C GLY A 447 32.90 5.21 -14.43
N GLU A 448 33.75 5.12 -13.41
CA GLU A 448 35.16 4.69 -13.49
C GLU A 448 35.41 3.42 -14.34
N PHE A 449 34.41 2.54 -14.47
CA PHE A 449 34.49 1.28 -15.22
C PHE A 449 33.40 1.14 -16.30
N SER A 450 32.77 2.25 -16.72
CA SER A 450 31.70 2.35 -17.74
C SER A 450 30.47 1.45 -17.56
N SER A 451 30.35 0.75 -16.43
CA SER A 451 29.42 -0.37 -16.21
C SER A 451 28.07 0.04 -15.59
N GLY A 452 27.88 1.34 -15.35
CA GLY A 452 26.76 1.92 -14.62
C GLY A 452 27.23 2.78 -13.45
N THR A 453 26.40 3.72 -13.02
CA THR A 453 26.63 4.43 -11.76
C THR A 453 25.37 4.63 -10.96
N LEU A 454 25.59 5.24 -9.81
CA LEU A 454 24.65 5.52 -8.78
C LEU A 454 24.96 6.91 -8.27
N PHE A 455 24.02 7.82 -8.44
CA PHE A 455 24.11 9.21 -7.99
C PHE A 455 23.02 9.70 -7.04
N SER A 456 23.34 10.69 -6.20
CA SER A 456 22.46 11.34 -5.22
C SER A 456 22.15 12.78 -5.51
N ILE A 457 21.01 13.28 -5.05
CA ILE A 457 20.57 14.66 -5.34
C ILE A 457 19.95 15.35 -4.12
N ASP A 458 20.63 16.30 -3.50
CA ASP A 458 20.00 17.19 -2.51
C ASP A 458 18.92 18.07 -3.13
N PRO A 459 17.64 17.93 -2.80
CA PRO A 459 16.66 18.89 -3.28
C PRO A 459 16.89 20.26 -2.62
N THR A 460 17.22 20.28 -1.31
CA THR A 460 17.28 21.51 -0.51
C THR A 460 18.46 22.40 -0.85
N ASN A 461 19.57 21.83 -1.28
CA ASN A 461 20.79 22.56 -1.62
C ASN A 461 21.44 22.13 -2.95
N SER A 462 20.77 21.29 -3.74
CA SER A 462 21.21 20.86 -5.08
C SER A 462 22.52 20.06 -5.12
N ASN A 463 23.05 19.63 -3.98
CA ASN A 463 24.27 18.84 -3.88
C ASN A 463 24.08 17.44 -4.49
N PHE A 464 24.58 17.29 -5.71
CA PHE A 464 24.74 16.01 -6.35
C PHE A 464 26.09 15.38 -6.04
N ILE A 465 26.11 14.07 -5.87
CA ILE A 465 27.34 13.29 -5.74
C ILE A 465 27.15 11.95 -6.48
N THR A 466 28.12 11.51 -7.26
CA THR A 466 28.20 10.14 -7.80
C THR A 466 28.99 9.26 -6.87
N ARG A 467 28.45 8.07 -6.67
CA ARG A 467 28.59 7.39 -5.40
C ARG A 467 29.10 5.98 -5.66
N VAL A 468 28.35 5.12 -6.36
CA VAL A 468 29.01 3.95 -6.98
C VAL A 468 29.29 4.17 -8.45
N HIS A 469 30.46 3.68 -8.83
CA HIS A 469 30.79 3.21 -10.17
C HIS A 469 30.71 1.69 -10.15
N PHE A 470 29.79 1.11 -10.92
CA PHE A 470 29.68 -0.34 -11.08
C PHE A 470 30.92 -0.89 -11.80
N ASP A 471 31.19 -2.18 -11.63
CA ASP A 471 32.28 -2.90 -12.30
C ASP A 471 31.87 -4.36 -12.49
N ASN A 472 32.61 -5.15 -13.29
CA ASN A 472 32.24 -6.54 -13.56
C ASN A 472 32.12 -7.43 -12.30
N GLY A 473 32.76 -7.07 -11.19
CA GLY A 473 32.56 -7.68 -9.88
C GLY A 473 31.27 -7.20 -9.20
N LYS A 474 30.94 -5.90 -9.25
CA LYS A 474 29.67 -5.31 -8.78
C LYS A 474 28.47 -5.59 -9.70
N GLY A 475 28.70 -6.20 -10.86
CA GLY A 475 27.72 -6.32 -11.95
C GLY A 475 27.72 -5.13 -12.88
N THR A 476 27.11 -5.33 -14.04
CA THR A 476 27.05 -4.32 -15.10
C THR A 476 25.63 -4.20 -15.64
N ILE A 477 25.27 -3.03 -16.17
CA ILE A 477 23.91 -2.71 -16.63
C ILE A 477 22.90 -2.85 -15.47
N PRO A 478 22.94 -1.92 -14.50
CA PRO A 478 22.05 -1.95 -13.35
C PRO A 478 20.66 -1.39 -13.70
N LEU A 479 19.59 -2.15 -13.42
CA LEU A 479 18.23 -1.90 -13.94
C LEU A 479 17.13 -1.71 -12.86
N GLY A 480 16.07 -1.01 -13.27
CA GLY A 480 14.72 -1.17 -12.73
C GLY A 480 14.30 -0.25 -11.56
N SER A 481 12.99 -0.23 -11.31
CA SER A 481 12.22 0.60 -10.35
C SER A 481 12.61 0.44 -8.86
N LEU A 482 12.06 1.25 -7.94
CA LEU A 482 12.71 1.55 -6.63
C LEU A 482 11.92 1.21 -5.24
N VAL A 483 12.56 0.72 -4.13
CA VAL A 483 12.34 -0.39 -3.02
C VAL A 483 13.13 -0.52 -1.60
N GLU A 484 12.56 -0.38 -0.39
CA GLU A 484 13.25 -0.60 0.93
C GLU A 484 12.35 -1.35 1.93
N ASP A 485 12.82 -2.26 2.81
CA ASP A 485 12.14 -2.72 4.05
C ASP A 485 12.69 -2.73 5.57
N ASN A 486 13.98 -2.92 6.02
CA ASN A 486 14.67 -2.40 7.28
C ASN A 486 16.14 -1.66 7.19
N GLY A 487 16.52 -0.30 7.08
CA GLY A 487 16.54 0.89 6.03
C GLY A 487 17.50 1.10 4.74
N LYS A 488 17.20 0.71 3.46
CA LYS A 488 18.09 0.47 2.27
C LYS A 488 17.42 -0.08 0.91
N LEU A 489 18.11 -0.27 -0.26
CA LEU A 489 17.67 -0.64 -1.68
C LEU A 489 17.87 -2.13 -2.03
N TYR A 490 17.43 -2.47 -3.26
CA TYR A 490 17.58 -3.71 -4.02
C TYR A 490 17.51 -3.58 -5.55
N GLY A 491 18.49 -3.90 -6.39
CA GLY A 491 18.34 -3.85 -7.84
C GLY A 491 19.15 -4.85 -8.62
N VAL A 492 18.62 -5.27 -9.76
CA VAL A 492 19.25 -6.31 -10.57
C VAL A 492 20.20 -5.70 -11.59
N CYS A 493 21.44 -6.21 -11.65
CA CYS A 493 22.32 -6.03 -12.81
C CYS A 493 22.00 -7.14 -13.79
N SER A 494 21.55 -6.81 -15.01
CA SER A 494 21.24 -7.83 -16.02
C SER A 494 22.49 -8.58 -16.51
N ALA A 495 23.68 -8.02 -16.30
CA ALA A 495 24.97 -8.58 -16.69
C ALA A 495 26.04 -8.44 -15.58
N GLY A 496 27.25 -8.90 -15.87
CA GLY A 496 28.39 -8.99 -14.96
C GLY A 496 28.28 -10.14 -13.94
N GLY A 497 29.22 -10.16 -13.00
CA GLY A 497 29.34 -11.20 -11.99
C GLY A 497 29.93 -12.51 -12.49
N THR A 498 29.82 -13.56 -11.67
CA THR A 498 30.24 -14.92 -12.01
C THR A 498 29.64 -15.35 -13.34
N ALA A 499 30.51 -15.70 -14.29
CA ALA A 499 30.14 -16.13 -15.65
C ALA A 499 29.22 -15.16 -16.43
N ASN A 500 29.23 -13.86 -16.11
CA ASN A 500 28.36 -12.83 -16.71
C ASN A 500 26.86 -13.17 -16.60
N GLY A 501 26.46 -13.91 -15.56
CA GLY A 501 25.07 -14.33 -15.38
C GLY A 501 24.10 -13.20 -15.04
N GLY A 502 24.63 -12.02 -14.71
CA GLY A 502 23.91 -10.97 -13.99
C GLY A 502 24.31 -10.96 -12.52
N THR A 503 24.27 -9.77 -11.92
CA THR A 503 24.28 -9.62 -10.47
C THR A 503 23.06 -8.82 -10.03
N LEU A 504 23.27 -7.97 -9.04
CA LEU A 504 22.35 -7.60 -8.01
C LEU A 504 23.00 -6.45 -7.19
N PHE A 505 22.25 -5.51 -6.54
CA PHE A 505 22.72 -4.39 -5.70
C PHE A 505 21.76 -3.78 -4.62
N GLU A 506 22.19 -3.59 -3.35
CA GLU A 506 21.43 -3.00 -2.21
C GLU A 506 21.27 -1.49 -2.09
N TYR A 507 21.57 -0.53 -1.14
CA TYR A 507 22.55 -0.03 -0.05
C TYR A 507 21.58 0.66 0.92
N ASN A 508 21.74 1.04 2.16
CA ASN A 508 22.84 1.07 3.08
C ASN A 508 23.41 2.45 3.30
N ILE A 509 23.63 2.76 4.57
CA ILE A 509 23.13 4.04 5.04
C ILE A 509 23.66 4.65 6.38
N SER A 510 24.75 4.15 7.05
CA SER A 510 25.55 4.44 8.30
C SER A 510 27.08 4.86 8.13
N SER A 511 27.87 4.19 7.28
CA SER A 511 29.36 4.14 7.06
C SER A 511 30.08 4.09 5.61
N ASN A 512 29.88 3.19 4.55
CA ASN A 512 30.09 3.20 3.00
C ASN A 512 31.02 2.18 2.14
N ILE A 513 30.60 1.09 1.42
CA ILE A 513 31.24 0.45 0.17
C ILE A 513 30.29 -0.58 -0.57
N LEU A 514 30.26 -0.86 -1.92
CA LEU A 514 29.26 -1.78 -2.61
C LEU A 514 29.68 -3.27 -2.88
N THR A 515 29.12 -4.30 -2.22
CA THR A 515 29.48 -5.76 -2.09
C THR A 515 28.73 -6.76 -3.00
N VAL A 516 29.04 -7.04 -4.27
CA VAL A 516 28.23 -8.09 -4.98
C VAL A 516 28.10 -9.42 -4.23
N LYS A 517 26.90 -9.98 -4.35
CA LYS A 517 26.36 -10.98 -3.45
C LYS A 517 25.82 -12.18 -4.24
N VAL A 518 24.55 -12.17 -4.69
CA VAL A 518 24.11 -13.18 -5.68
C VAL A 518 24.71 -12.83 -7.02
N ASN A 519 25.42 -13.81 -7.56
CA ASN A 519 25.77 -13.88 -8.95
C ASN A 519 24.84 -14.93 -9.56
N PHE A 520 24.12 -14.54 -10.60
CA PHE A 520 23.20 -15.44 -11.29
C PHE A 520 23.97 -16.53 -12.06
N ALA A 521 23.34 -17.70 -12.26
CA ALA A 521 24.02 -18.86 -12.83
C ALA A 521 23.05 -19.87 -13.47
N SER A 522 23.47 -20.42 -14.61
CA SER A 522 22.76 -21.38 -15.45
C SER A 522 22.55 -22.78 -14.85
N THR A 523 23.06 -23.02 -13.65
CA THR A 523 22.82 -24.25 -12.88
C THR A 523 21.80 -24.07 -11.76
N LEU A 524 21.47 -22.83 -11.39
CA LEU A 524 20.49 -22.53 -10.36
C LEU A 524 19.22 -21.96 -11.01
N VAL A 525 19.19 -20.70 -11.49
CA VAL A 525 18.03 -20.24 -12.30
C VAL A 525 18.29 -20.40 -13.76
N GLY A 526 19.51 -20.09 -14.21
CA GLY A 526 19.63 -19.25 -15.40
C GLY A 526 20.14 -17.85 -15.07
N ASN A 527 20.14 -17.01 -16.10
CA ASN A 527 20.90 -15.76 -16.19
C ASN A 527 20.04 -14.63 -16.76
N ALA A 528 20.57 -13.40 -16.72
CA ALA A 528 19.92 -12.16 -17.14
C ALA A 528 18.64 -11.88 -16.35
N PRO A 529 18.76 -11.39 -15.10
CA PRO A 529 17.61 -10.86 -14.37
C PRO A 529 17.04 -9.62 -15.08
N VAL A 530 15.71 -9.52 -15.18
CA VAL A 530 15.01 -8.53 -16.00
C VAL A 530 14.01 -7.72 -15.18
N ASN A 531 14.04 -6.38 -15.23
CA ASN A 531 13.06 -5.36 -14.73
C ASN A 531 12.88 -4.99 -13.22
N GLY A 532 13.52 -5.62 -12.23
CA GLY A 532 13.34 -5.32 -10.76
C GLY A 532 12.86 -6.55 -9.94
N LEU A 533 12.07 -6.50 -8.83
CA LEU A 533 11.45 -7.58 -7.92
C LEU A 533 10.26 -6.96 -7.00
N PHE A 534 9.58 -7.51 -5.95
CA PHE A 534 8.45 -6.79 -5.17
C PHE A 534 8.17 -7.04 -3.72
N LYS A 535 7.72 -6.07 -2.95
CA LYS A 535 7.32 -6.39 -1.58
C LYS A 535 5.97 -7.11 -1.37
N ALA A 536 6.00 -8.46 -1.28
CA ALA A 536 4.93 -9.40 -0.89
C ALA A 536 4.64 -9.50 0.60
N THR A 537 3.38 -9.34 0.94
CA THR A 537 2.88 -9.15 2.31
C THR A 537 2.95 -10.33 3.24
N ASN A 538 3.17 -11.49 2.67
CA ASN A 538 3.63 -12.66 3.38
C ASN A 538 5.09 -12.50 3.74
N GLY A 539 5.69 -11.34 3.60
CA GLY A 539 7.09 -11.16 3.83
C GLY A 539 7.96 -12.05 2.94
N LEU A 540 7.49 -12.47 1.77
CA LEU A 540 8.34 -13.17 0.83
C LEU A 540 8.54 -12.46 -0.49
N MET A 541 9.49 -12.90 -1.28
CA MET A 541 9.27 -12.96 -2.72
C MET A 541 9.89 -14.18 -3.31
N TYR A 542 9.87 -14.07 -4.62
CA TYR A 542 10.51 -14.80 -5.62
C TYR A 542 10.94 -13.78 -6.76
N GLY A 543 11.75 -14.05 -7.82
CA GLY A 543 12.16 -13.07 -8.91
C GLY A 543 12.49 -13.65 -10.33
N ALA A 544 12.75 -12.89 -11.44
CA ALA A 544 12.76 -13.43 -12.85
C ALA A 544 14.07 -13.35 -13.65
N THR A 545 14.42 -14.43 -14.38
CA THR A 545 15.49 -14.45 -15.40
C THR A 545 14.97 -14.67 -16.82
N GLY A 546 15.51 -13.92 -17.79
CA GLY A 546 15.22 -14.07 -19.23
C GLY A 546 15.84 -15.32 -19.88
N SER A 547 16.72 -16.04 -19.17
CA SER A 547 17.21 -17.38 -19.55
C SER A 547 17.16 -18.31 -18.35
N GLY A 548 16.93 -19.60 -18.59
CA GLY A 548 16.74 -20.60 -17.54
C GLY A 548 17.96 -21.51 -17.34
N ALA A 549 17.79 -22.59 -16.58
CA ALA A 549 18.82 -23.59 -16.34
C ALA A 549 18.56 -24.88 -17.14
N GLY A 550 19.50 -25.28 -17.99
CA GLY A 550 19.33 -26.35 -18.98
C GLY A 550 18.56 -25.87 -20.21
N ASN A 551 17.59 -26.65 -20.69
CA ASN A 551 16.76 -26.32 -21.88
C ASN A 551 15.65 -25.28 -21.60
N ALA A 552 15.82 -24.46 -20.57
CA ALA A 552 14.81 -23.60 -19.98
C ALA A 552 14.84 -22.18 -20.54
N GLN A 553 13.67 -21.65 -20.88
CA GLN A 553 13.45 -20.42 -21.64
C GLN A 553 13.28 -19.17 -20.75
N GLY A 554 13.99 -19.17 -19.63
CA GLY A 554 13.75 -18.31 -18.49
C GLY A 554 13.37 -19.15 -17.27
N SER A 555 13.62 -18.60 -16.09
CA SER A 555 13.24 -19.20 -14.82
C SER A 555 12.98 -18.10 -13.77
N LEU A 556 12.92 -18.52 -12.52
CA LEU A 556 12.11 -17.98 -11.43
C LEU A 556 12.92 -18.13 -10.15
N TYR A 557 13.01 -17.20 -9.19
CA TYR A 557 13.99 -17.25 -8.07
C TYR A 557 13.40 -17.01 -6.62
N GLU A 558 14.02 -17.43 -5.45
CA GLU A 558 13.57 -17.54 -3.97
C GLU A 558 14.04 -16.70 -2.68
N TYR A 559 13.76 -15.44 -2.28
CA TYR A 559 14.59 -14.78 -1.18
C TYR A 559 13.98 -14.54 0.20
N VAL A 560 14.81 -14.00 1.12
CA VAL A 560 14.58 -13.32 2.42
C VAL A 560 15.70 -12.28 2.49
N PRO A 561 15.52 -11.00 2.88
CA PRO A 561 16.41 -9.89 2.55
C PRO A 561 17.83 -9.87 3.10
N GLY A 562 18.59 -10.93 2.85
CA GLY A 562 20.00 -10.94 3.13
C GLY A 562 20.82 -12.23 2.98
N GLY A 563 20.33 -13.32 2.35
CA GLY A 563 20.89 -14.68 2.42
C GLY A 563 21.40 -15.48 1.17
N THR A 564 22.61 -16.04 1.17
CA THR A 564 23.56 -16.39 0.05
C THR A 564 23.19 -16.88 -1.40
N THR A 565 21.98 -17.37 -1.75
CA THR A 565 21.70 -18.19 -2.99
C THR A 565 20.25 -18.20 -3.54
N LEU A 566 19.60 -19.40 -3.72
CA LEU A 566 18.63 -19.87 -4.78
C LEU A 566 17.93 -21.24 -4.33
N THR A 567 16.60 -21.71 -4.48
CA THR A 567 15.85 -23.13 -4.47
C THR A 567 15.09 -23.76 -5.74
N LYS A 568 15.45 -24.79 -6.57
CA LYS A 568 14.72 -25.00 -7.89
C LYS A 568 13.27 -25.56 -7.87
N ARG A 569 12.31 -24.84 -8.52
CA ARG A 569 10.85 -25.09 -8.49
C ARG A 569 9.94 -24.52 -9.58
N LYS A 570 10.38 -23.83 -10.63
CA LYS A 570 10.79 -24.52 -11.87
C LYS A 570 11.16 -23.49 -12.94
N ASP A 571 11.50 -24.06 -14.07
CA ASP A 571 11.87 -23.46 -15.33
C ASP A 571 10.68 -23.27 -16.27
N PHE A 572 10.81 -22.35 -17.23
CA PHE A 572 9.89 -22.27 -18.37
C PHE A 572 10.33 -23.19 -19.50
N LEU A 573 9.52 -24.22 -19.71
CA LEU A 573 9.55 -25.15 -20.82
C LEU A 573 8.71 -24.60 -21.97
N LEU A 574 9.36 -24.49 -23.14
CA LEU A 574 8.86 -23.78 -24.31
C LEU A 574 7.43 -24.17 -24.71
N ALA A 575 7.11 -25.46 -24.77
CA ALA A 575 5.84 -25.96 -25.35
C ALA A 575 4.67 -26.07 -24.34
N THR A 576 4.88 -25.80 -23.05
CA THR A 576 3.86 -26.06 -22.01
C THR A 576 3.74 -24.97 -20.96
N THR A 577 4.72 -24.08 -20.85
CA THR A 577 4.82 -23.10 -19.74
C THR A 577 5.47 -21.77 -20.16
N GLY A 578 5.67 -21.58 -21.47
CA GLY A 578 6.15 -20.33 -22.04
C GLY A 578 7.68 -20.18 -22.18
N LYS A 579 8.06 -18.96 -22.55
CA LYS A 579 9.39 -18.42 -22.81
C LYS A 579 9.37 -16.90 -22.55
N GLN A 580 10.54 -16.32 -22.26
CA GLN A 580 10.66 -14.89 -21.98
C GLN A 580 9.62 -14.47 -20.92
N PRO A 581 9.75 -15.02 -19.71
CA PRO A 581 9.23 -14.33 -18.55
C PRO A 581 9.89 -12.95 -18.54
N LEU A 582 9.25 -11.90 -19.06
CA LEU A 582 9.91 -10.58 -19.13
C LEU A 582 10.23 -10.04 -17.71
N GLY A 583 9.75 -10.77 -16.70
CA GLY A 583 9.71 -10.45 -15.29
C GLY A 583 8.75 -9.30 -15.14
N ASP A 584 7.53 -9.54 -14.65
CA ASP A 584 6.53 -8.66 -13.99
C ASP A 584 5.24 -9.48 -13.94
N VAL A 585 4.61 -9.62 -12.75
CA VAL A 585 3.25 -10.01 -12.30
C VAL A 585 2.92 -9.32 -10.90
N MET A 586 1.66 -9.25 -10.44
CA MET A 586 1.18 -8.82 -9.10
C MET A 586 0.32 -9.87 -8.37
N GLN A 587 -0.18 -9.54 -7.19
CA GLN A 587 -0.94 -10.28 -6.21
C GLN A 587 -2.35 -9.57 -6.19
N ALA A 588 -3.52 -10.24 -6.36
CA ALA A 588 -4.98 -9.85 -6.39
C ALA A 588 -5.98 -10.72 -5.52
N SER A 589 -6.86 -10.20 -4.61
CA SER A 589 -7.57 -10.78 -3.31
C SER A 589 -6.89 -12.21 -3.00
N ASP A 590 -7.13 -13.29 -3.74
CA ASP A 590 -7.49 -14.52 -3.02
C ASP A 590 -6.34 -15.54 -2.91
N GLY A 591 -5.62 -15.83 -4.00
CA GLY A 591 -4.39 -16.61 -3.98
C GLY A 591 -4.31 -18.01 -4.56
N LEU A 592 -4.94 -18.39 -5.68
CA LEU A 592 -4.24 -19.29 -6.63
C LEU A 592 -3.49 -18.37 -7.64
N LEU A 593 -2.33 -17.83 -7.25
CA LEU A 593 -1.43 -16.88 -7.94
C LEU A 593 -1.28 -17.00 -9.48
N TYR A 594 -1.85 -16.09 -10.29
CA TYR A 594 -2.04 -16.21 -11.75
C TYR A 594 -1.27 -15.06 -12.64
N GLY A 595 -0.76 -15.11 -13.91
CA GLY A 595 0.13 -14.05 -14.58
C GLY A 595 1.27 -14.56 -15.56
N THR A 596 2.30 -13.92 -16.19
CA THR A 596 2.74 -14.24 -17.62
C THR A 596 4.21 -14.41 -18.16
N THR A 597 4.39 -15.20 -19.23
CA THR A 597 5.50 -15.28 -20.23
C THR A 597 5.14 -14.68 -21.60
N SER A 598 6.08 -14.04 -22.33
CA SER A 598 5.79 -13.34 -23.59
C SER A 598 5.86 -14.19 -24.87
N LEU A 599 6.31 -15.43 -24.81
CA LEU A 599 6.36 -16.40 -25.91
C LEU A 599 6.16 -17.82 -25.35
N GLY A 600 6.16 -18.86 -26.19
CA GLY A 600 6.02 -20.27 -25.79
C GLY A 600 4.57 -20.69 -25.51
N GLY A 601 4.37 -21.77 -24.75
CA GLY A 601 3.09 -22.48 -24.68
C GLY A 601 2.86 -23.36 -25.92
N ALA A 602 1.70 -24.01 -25.96
CA ALA A 602 1.32 -24.98 -27.00
C ALA A 602 1.59 -24.49 -28.44
N GLU A 603 1.13 -23.29 -28.80
CA GLU A 603 1.33 -22.69 -30.13
C GLU A 603 2.39 -21.57 -30.14
N ASN A 604 3.29 -21.54 -29.14
CA ASN A 604 4.45 -20.65 -29.04
C ASN A 604 4.21 -19.13 -28.81
N TYR A 605 2.98 -18.67 -28.57
CA TYR A 605 2.66 -17.24 -28.41
C TYR A 605 2.61 -16.69 -26.95
N GLY A 606 2.66 -17.53 -25.90
CA GLY A 606 2.67 -17.12 -24.48
C GLY A 606 1.91 -18.06 -23.53
N THR A 607 2.14 -17.98 -22.20
CA THR A 607 1.36 -18.69 -21.15
C THR A 607 1.20 -17.86 -19.86
N ILE A 608 0.11 -18.06 -19.08
CA ILE A 608 -0.32 -17.12 -18.01
C ILE A 608 -0.99 -17.77 -16.78
N PHE A 609 -0.41 -17.76 -15.58
CA PHE A 609 -0.46 -18.85 -14.62
C PHE A 609 -1.61 -18.87 -13.56
N SER A 610 -1.45 -19.54 -12.38
CA SER A 610 -2.32 -19.74 -11.20
C SER A 610 -1.58 -20.48 -10.04
N PHE A 611 -1.77 -20.26 -8.72
CA PHE A 611 -0.88 -20.83 -7.66
C PHE A 611 -1.15 -20.71 -6.10
N ASP A 612 -1.01 -21.74 -5.27
CA ASP A 612 -1.59 -21.87 -3.91
C ASP A 612 -0.69 -21.73 -2.64
N PRO A 613 -0.48 -20.52 -2.04
CA PRO A 613 0.10 -20.19 -0.71
C PRO A 613 0.09 -21.21 0.41
N GLY A 614 -0.77 -22.22 0.34
CA GLY A 614 -0.61 -23.47 1.07
C GLY A 614 0.74 -24.20 0.89
N SER A 615 1.12 -24.76 -0.28
CA SER A 615 2.18 -25.83 -0.38
C SER A 615 3.36 -25.81 -1.42
N ASN A 616 3.17 -25.91 -2.76
CA ASN A 616 4.08 -26.02 -3.96
C ASN A 616 3.61 -25.96 -5.54
N THR A 617 2.32 -26.11 -6.09
CA THR A 617 1.62 -26.40 -7.46
C THR A 617 1.88 -25.75 -8.85
N PHE A 618 1.68 -26.49 -9.97
CA PHE A 618 1.38 -25.93 -11.32
C PHE A 618 0.65 -26.86 -12.33
N THR A 619 -0.26 -26.30 -13.13
CA THR A 619 -1.11 -26.77 -14.26
C THR A 619 -0.84 -25.89 -15.50
N THR A 620 -1.63 -25.93 -16.57
CA THR A 620 -1.68 -24.86 -17.60
C THR A 620 -3.15 -24.66 -18.01
N ILE A 621 -3.85 -23.65 -17.44
CA ILE A 621 -5.26 -23.34 -17.67
C ILE A 621 -5.47 -22.75 -19.07
N TYR A 622 -4.39 -22.40 -19.78
CA TYR A 622 -4.40 -22.07 -21.21
C TYR A 622 -2.99 -21.78 -21.83
N ASN A 623 -2.84 -21.75 -23.18
CA ASN A 623 -1.66 -21.34 -23.99
C ASN A 623 -2.02 -20.52 -25.29
N PHE A 624 -1.49 -19.30 -25.56
CA PHE A 624 -1.92 -18.46 -26.72
C PHE A 624 -1.78 -19.19 -28.06
N ASN A 625 -2.72 -18.93 -28.99
CA ASN A 625 -2.86 -19.60 -30.30
C ASN A 625 -2.69 -18.67 -31.52
N GLY A 626 -2.51 -17.37 -31.32
CA GLY A 626 -2.49 -16.36 -32.37
C GLY A 626 -3.89 -15.94 -32.87
N LEU A 627 -4.88 -16.83 -32.91
CA LEU A 627 -6.23 -16.55 -33.42
C LEU A 627 -7.07 -15.69 -32.48
N GLU A 628 -6.94 -16.00 -31.20
CA GLU A 628 -7.48 -15.24 -30.07
C GLU A 628 -6.27 -14.84 -29.19
N GLY A 629 -5.10 -14.66 -29.83
CA GLY A 629 -4.03 -13.83 -29.33
C GLY A 629 -2.59 -14.30 -29.23
N GLY A 630 -1.69 -13.33 -28.99
CA GLY A 630 -0.26 -13.58 -28.92
C GLY A 630 0.65 -12.48 -28.35
N THR A 631 1.77 -12.93 -27.79
CA THR A 631 2.97 -12.15 -27.45
C THR A 631 2.76 -11.03 -26.40
N PRO A 632 2.37 -11.37 -25.16
CA PRO A 632 1.97 -10.39 -24.15
C PRO A 632 3.16 -9.59 -23.54
N GLY A 633 2.99 -8.30 -23.18
CA GLY A 633 3.99 -7.48 -22.44
C GLY A 633 3.36 -6.40 -21.53
N GLY A 634 3.94 -6.16 -20.33
CA GLY A 634 3.45 -5.19 -19.32
C GLY A 634 2.91 -5.65 -17.91
N GLU A 635 1.59 -5.60 -17.54
CA GLU A 635 0.95 -5.73 -16.16
C GLU A 635 -0.44 -6.58 -15.91
N LEU A 636 -1.18 -6.70 -14.72
CA LEU A 636 -2.60 -7.23 -14.35
C LEU A 636 -3.31 -6.48 -13.09
N LEU A 637 -4.60 -6.18 -13.10
CA LEU A 637 -5.33 -5.32 -12.12
C LEU A 637 -6.79 -5.88 -12.25
N GLN A 638 -7.82 -5.38 -11.59
CA GLN A 638 -8.93 -6.20 -11.06
C GLN A 638 -10.34 -5.51 -10.76
N ALA A 639 -10.77 -4.38 -11.33
CA ALA A 639 -11.72 -3.37 -10.77
C ALA A 639 -12.84 -3.71 -9.74
N THR A 640 -14.13 -3.36 -9.90
CA THR A 640 -15.13 -3.50 -8.79
C THR A 640 -16.38 -4.45 -8.93
N ASN A 641 -16.62 -5.24 -10.01
CA ASN A 641 -17.47 -6.47 -9.98
C ASN A 641 -16.86 -7.94 -10.06
N GLY A 642 -16.07 -8.44 -11.06
CA GLY A 642 -15.74 -9.91 -11.15
C GLY A 642 -14.43 -10.48 -11.80
N LYS A 643 -13.60 -9.67 -12.46
CA LYS A 643 -12.56 -10.03 -13.48
C LYS A 643 -11.16 -9.36 -13.35
N LEU A 644 -10.25 -9.41 -14.34
CA LEU A 644 -8.88 -8.86 -14.25
C LEU A 644 -8.22 -8.34 -15.57
N TYR A 645 -8.94 -7.64 -16.47
CA TYR A 645 -8.71 -7.22 -17.90
C TYR A 645 -7.27 -6.82 -18.44
N GLY A 646 -6.95 -6.54 -19.74
CA GLY A 646 -5.50 -6.58 -20.18
C GLY A 646 -4.93 -6.20 -21.61
N VAL A 647 -3.93 -6.86 -22.23
CA VAL A 647 -3.08 -6.58 -23.47
C VAL A 647 -2.44 -7.88 -24.06
N PHE A 648 -2.29 -8.04 -25.37
CA PHE A 648 -1.32 -8.92 -26.07
C PHE A 648 -0.80 -8.17 -27.29
N ARG A 649 0.41 -8.45 -27.80
CA ARG A 649 1.02 -7.67 -28.90
C ARG A 649 0.59 -8.06 -30.31
N GLU A 650 0.30 -9.33 -30.55
CA GLU A 650 0.26 -9.91 -31.90
C GLU A 650 -0.95 -10.84 -32.08
N GLU A 651 -1.55 -10.80 -33.27
CA GLU A 651 -2.63 -11.70 -33.67
C GLU A 651 -2.32 -12.32 -35.04
N GLY A 652 -2.93 -13.46 -35.35
CA GLY A 652 -2.67 -14.28 -36.54
C GLY A 652 -2.99 -13.62 -37.89
N GLN A 653 -3.41 -12.36 -37.92
CA GLN A 653 -3.58 -11.54 -39.14
C GLN A 653 -2.86 -10.17 -39.06
N GLY A 654 -2.28 -9.77 -37.92
CA GLY A 654 -1.68 -8.44 -37.77
C GLY A 654 -0.92 -8.19 -36.46
N PHE A 655 0.08 -7.31 -36.50
CA PHE A 655 0.88 -6.87 -35.35
C PHE A 655 0.16 -5.85 -34.44
N SER A 656 -1.18 -5.85 -34.41
CA SER A 656 -1.95 -4.83 -33.69
C SER A 656 -2.05 -5.13 -32.20
N GLY A 657 -2.38 -6.38 -31.86
CA GLY A 657 -2.67 -6.78 -30.50
C GLY A 657 -4.16 -7.02 -30.29
N GLY A 658 -4.51 -7.49 -29.11
CA GLY A 658 -5.80 -8.11 -28.77
C GLY A 658 -5.67 -8.67 -27.36
N ILE A 659 -6.62 -9.49 -26.85
CA ILE A 659 -6.46 -10.22 -25.57
C ILE A 659 -7.15 -11.60 -25.33
N TYR A 660 -7.46 -12.03 -24.10
CA TYR A 660 -7.95 -13.37 -23.68
C TYR A 660 -8.50 -13.34 -22.17
N SER A 661 -8.87 -14.43 -21.45
CA SER A 661 -9.49 -14.39 -20.09
C SER A 661 -9.70 -15.71 -19.33
N TRP A 662 -10.01 -15.45 -18.06
CA TRP A 662 -10.73 -16.23 -17.07
C TRP A 662 -11.29 -15.14 -16.08
N ASP A 663 -12.60 -14.77 -16.11
CA ASP A 663 -13.33 -14.25 -14.91
C ASP A 663 -13.17 -15.29 -13.78
N ILE A 664 -13.35 -14.98 -12.49
CA ILE A 664 -12.99 -15.93 -11.41
C ILE A 664 -14.11 -16.35 -10.47
N GLY A 665 -15.22 -15.62 -10.47
CA GLY A 665 -16.48 -16.29 -10.10
C GLY A 665 -16.73 -17.50 -11.01
N THR A 666 -16.23 -17.45 -12.26
CA THR A 666 -16.61 -18.38 -13.32
C THR A 666 -15.46 -19.10 -14.04
N ALA A 667 -14.20 -18.73 -13.83
CA ALA A 667 -13.05 -19.31 -14.52
C ALA A 667 -13.10 -19.24 -16.08
N THR A 668 -13.52 -18.10 -16.69
CA THR A 668 -14.16 -18.10 -18.05
C THR A 668 -13.70 -17.09 -19.14
N TYR A 669 -13.97 -17.48 -20.41
CA TYR A 669 -13.61 -16.89 -21.72
C TYR A 669 -14.70 -16.09 -22.49
N THR A 670 -14.37 -14.96 -23.15
CA THR A 670 -15.32 -14.07 -23.90
C THR A 670 -14.68 -12.88 -24.72
N GLU A 671 -14.59 -12.86 -26.08
CA GLU A 671 -14.15 -11.66 -26.90
C GLU A 671 -14.72 -10.33 -26.43
N GLU A 672 -13.87 -9.53 -25.80
CA GLU A 672 -14.26 -8.21 -25.38
C GLU A 672 -13.99 -7.16 -26.48
N PHE A 673 -13.06 -7.37 -27.45
CA PHE A 673 -12.93 -6.73 -28.81
C PHE A 673 -11.45 -6.84 -29.27
N ASP A 674 -11.11 -6.99 -30.56
CA ASP A 674 -9.72 -7.00 -31.14
C ASP A 674 -9.35 -5.68 -31.91
N LEU A 675 -8.07 -5.24 -31.84
CA LEU A 675 -7.56 -4.04 -32.53
C LEU A 675 -7.51 -4.13 -34.06
N ASN A 676 -7.48 -5.34 -34.63
CA ASN A 676 -7.48 -5.55 -36.07
C ASN A 676 -8.88 -5.30 -36.67
N ILE A 677 -9.94 -5.20 -35.85
CA ILE A 677 -11.30 -4.89 -36.30
C ILE A 677 -11.40 -3.43 -36.79
N ALA A 678 -11.82 -3.26 -38.05
CA ALA A 678 -11.87 -1.96 -38.70
C ALA A 678 -12.85 -0.95 -38.05
N PRO A 679 -12.55 0.37 -38.03
CA PRO A 679 -11.50 1.06 -38.78
C PRO A 679 -10.10 0.98 -38.12
N VAL A 680 -9.18 0.26 -38.75
CA VAL A 680 -7.87 -0.12 -38.18
C VAL A 680 -6.86 1.04 -38.14
N THR A 681 -7.11 2.11 -38.90
CA THR A 681 -6.17 3.23 -39.08
C THR A 681 -5.92 4.03 -37.82
N ASP A 682 -6.84 4.00 -36.86
CA ASP A 682 -6.88 4.97 -35.76
C ASP A 682 -6.59 4.34 -34.38
N GLN A 683 -6.47 3.01 -34.32
CA GLN A 683 -6.58 2.26 -33.06
C GLN A 683 -5.24 1.98 -32.34
N GLY A 684 -4.14 1.84 -33.09
CA GLY A 684 -2.77 1.69 -32.57
C GLY A 684 -2.36 0.25 -32.20
N SER A 685 -1.09 -0.10 -32.44
CA SER A 685 -0.52 -1.46 -32.48
C SER A 685 0.67 -1.76 -31.53
N LEU A 686 1.13 -3.02 -31.50
CA LEU A 686 2.22 -3.59 -30.66
C LEU A 686 2.25 -3.18 -29.15
N PRO A 687 1.21 -3.44 -28.36
CA PRO A 687 1.02 -3.02 -26.95
C PRO A 687 1.83 -3.75 -25.85
N GLN A 688 2.36 -3.06 -24.82
CA GLN A 688 3.43 -3.61 -23.94
C GLN A 688 3.46 -3.22 -22.43
N SER A 689 2.47 -2.51 -21.89
CA SER A 689 2.52 -1.74 -20.62
C SER A 689 1.12 -1.15 -20.21
N SER A 690 0.71 -0.72 -19.00
CA SER A 690 0.75 -1.38 -17.68
C SER A 690 -0.23 -0.92 -16.51
N LEU A 691 -1.44 -0.38 -16.78
CA LEU A 691 -2.58 0.34 -16.13
C LEU A 691 -2.66 0.84 -14.69
N LEU A 692 -3.50 1.86 -14.42
CA LEU A 692 -3.71 2.44 -13.10
C LEU A 692 -5.12 2.35 -12.53
N GLN A 693 -5.49 1.63 -11.46
CA GLN A 693 -6.80 1.95 -10.84
C GLN A 693 -6.82 3.38 -10.32
N GLY A 694 -7.81 4.18 -10.70
CA GLY A 694 -8.11 5.39 -9.94
C GLY A 694 -9.01 5.05 -8.75
N SER A 695 -10.25 5.54 -8.78
CA SER A 695 -11.50 5.07 -8.10
C SER A 695 -12.95 5.05 -8.83
N ASP A 696 -13.24 5.68 -10.01
CA ASP A 696 -14.43 6.05 -10.88
C ASP A 696 -14.92 4.98 -11.82
N GLY A 697 -15.02 3.78 -11.30
CA GLY A 697 -15.28 2.60 -12.09
C GLY A 697 -13.90 1.98 -12.72
N MET A 698 -14.21 2.68 -13.94
CA MET A 698 -14.06 2.44 -15.44
C MET A 698 -12.64 2.57 -16.12
N LEU A 699 -12.02 1.59 -16.83
CA LEU A 699 -10.54 1.41 -16.99
C LEU A 699 -9.88 2.16 -18.21
N TYR A 700 -8.71 2.79 -18.01
CA TYR A 700 -7.73 3.40 -19.03
C TYR A 700 -5.09 2.12 -19.96
N GLY A 701 -4.60 1.55 -21.20
CA GLY A 701 -3.17 0.89 -21.46
C GLY A 701 -2.31 0.53 -22.78
N THR A 702 -1.00 0.95 -22.96
CA THR A 702 -0.05 1.03 -24.19
C THR A 702 -0.24 0.32 -25.50
N THR A 703 0.40 0.93 -26.51
CA THR A 703 0.91 0.51 -27.83
C THR A 703 2.44 0.63 -27.80
N THR A 704 3.13 0.17 -28.85
CA THR A 704 4.36 0.83 -29.32
C THR A 704 4.26 1.40 -30.74
N GLN A 705 3.18 1.16 -31.49
CA GLN A 705 3.08 1.50 -32.93
C GLN A 705 1.64 1.91 -33.36
N GLY A 706 1.43 2.28 -34.63
CA GLY A 706 0.09 2.53 -35.20
C GLY A 706 -0.58 3.82 -34.72
N GLY A 707 -1.87 4.00 -35.02
CA GLY A 707 -2.67 5.16 -34.60
C GLY A 707 -3.06 6.14 -35.72
N SER A 708 -3.92 7.13 -35.46
CA SER A 708 -4.44 8.02 -36.51
C SER A 708 -3.46 9.10 -36.95
N GLY A 709 -3.42 9.33 -38.26
CA GLY A 709 -2.45 10.19 -38.92
C GLY A 709 -1.18 9.44 -39.34
N GLY A 710 -0.79 9.57 -40.61
CA GLY A 710 0.12 8.62 -41.31
C GLY A 710 1.60 8.50 -40.87
N ASN A 711 1.98 8.93 -39.66
CA ASN A 711 3.32 8.72 -39.07
C ASN A 711 3.24 7.85 -37.79
N ALA A 712 2.29 6.93 -37.77
CA ALA A 712 1.68 6.50 -36.53
C ALA A 712 2.55 5.55 -35.67
N SER A 713 2.76 5.90 -34.40
CA SER A 713 3.77 5.27 -33.53
C SER A 713 3.24 4.82 -32.15
N GLY A 714 1.92 4.64 -32.00
CA GLY A 714 1.23 4.33 -30.75
C GLY A 714 -0.28 4.68 -30.70
N ALA A 715 -0.92 4.62 -29.53
CA ALA A 715 -2.25 5.14 -29.20
C ALA A 715 -2.43 5.22 -27.67
N ILE A 716 -3.57 5.72 -27.20
CA ILE A 716 -4.19 6.01 -25.86
C ILE A 716 -5.72 5.79 -26.20
N PHE A 717 -6.43 4.86 -25.53
CA PHE A 717 -7.74 4.23 -25.78
C PHE A 717 -8.65 3.68 -24.45
N ARG A 718 -9.98 3.94 -24.00
CA ARG A 718 -10.71 3.64 -22.59
C ARG A 718 -12.05 2.69 -22.28
N PHE A 719 -12.20 1.42 -21.78
CA PHE A 719 -13.33 0.45 -22.18
C PHE A 719 -14.57 0.05 -21.39
N ASP A 720 -15.79 0.20 -21.88
CA ASP A 720 -16.96 -0.25 -21.08
C ASP A 720 -17.10 -1.79 -20.92
N PRO A 721 -17.63 -2.40 -19.84
CA PRO A 721 -17.79 -3.87 -19.66
C PRO A 721 -19.23 -4.24 -19.35
N THR A 722 -19.79 -3.46 -18.43
CA THR A 722 -21.12 -2.94 -18.43
C THR A 722 -21.54 -2.50 -19.84
N SER A 723 -20.66 -2.05 -20.76
CA SER A 723 -21.06 -1.75 -22.15
C SER A 723 -20.13 -2.05 -23.37
N LEU A 724 -18.90 -2.57 -23.23
CA LEU A 724 -17.90 -2.89 -24.30
C LEU A 724 -17.52 -1.76 -25.31
N ALA A 725 -18.20 -0.62 -25.29
CA ALA A 725 -18.18 0.47 -26.28
C ALA A 725 -16.84 1.21 -26.40
N TYR A 726 -16.41 1.73 -27.59
CA TYR A 726 -15.00 2.03 -28.03
C TYR A 726 -14.54 3.48 -28.49
N SER A 727 -14.32 4.47 -27.59
CA SER A 727 -13.44 5.73 -27.67
C SER A 727 -11.86 5.35 -27.78
N VAL A 728 -10.53 5.80 -27.97
CA VAL A 728 -9.35 6.79 -28.43
C VAL A 728 -9.11 8.34 -28.18
N LEU A 729 -8.43 8.74 -27.09
CA LEU A 729 -8.32 10.13 -26.51
C LEU A 729 -7.07 10.74 -27.12
N LEU A 730 -6.16 9.85 -27.51
CA LEU A 730 -4.91 10.23 -28.06
C LEU A 730 -4.48 9.01 -28.96
N THR A 731 -4.32 9.11 -30.29
CA THR A 731 -3.64 8.13 -31.17
C THR A 731 -2.26 8.57 -31.85
N PHE A 732 -1.14 7.85 -31.73
CA PHE A 732 0.24 8.45 -31.77
C PHE A 732 0.84 8.71 -33.18
N THR A 733 1.89 9.57 -33.32
CA THR A 733 2.45 10.06 -34.61
C THR A 733 3.97 10.37 -34.65
N GLY A 734 4.77 9.88 -33.68
CA GLY A 734 6.24 9.72 -33.84
C GLY A 734 7.10 10.97 -33.60
N ALA A 735 6.85 12.08 -34.29
CA ALA A 735 7.63 13.32 -34.12
C ALA A 735 7.03 14.24 -33.05
N SER A 736 5.71 14.17 -32.92
CA SER A 736 4.97 15.18 -32.18
C SER A 736 5.43 15.20 -30.76
N ASN A 737 5.36 14.03 -30.19
CA ASN A 737 5.88 13.86 -28.89
C ASN A 737 6.98 12.83 -28.95
N GLY A 738 6.82 11.76 -29.71
CA GLY A 738 7.84 10.73 -29.79
C GLY A 738 7.23 9.46 -30.34
N ALA A 739 8.01 8.40 -30.25
CA ALA A 739 7.72 7.13 -30.87
C ALA A 739 7.96 5.98 -29.88
N LEU A 740 7.10 4.97 -29.89
CA LEU A 740 7.25 3.66 -29.21
C LEU A 740 7.35 3.69 -27.66
N PRO A 741 6.24 3.45 -26.95
CA PRO A 741 6.24 3.48 -25.47
C PRO A 741 5.86 2.19 -24.70
N TYR A 742 6.09 2.21 -23.39
CA TYR A 742 6.59 1.09 -22.59
C TYR A 742 6.43 1.22 -21.04
N ASP A 743 6.13 2.37 -20.39
CA ASP A 743 6.03 2.60 -18.90
C ASP A 743 4.82 3.54 -18.52
N GLY A 744 4.73 4.26 -17.36
CA GLY A 744 3.77 5.39 -17.13
C GLY A 744 3.19 5.76 -15.72
N LEU A 745 1.85 5.73 -15.54
CA LEU A 745 0.88 6.27 -14.52
C LEU A 745 0.97 5.75 -13.02
N VAL A 746 1.63 6.43 -12.03
CA VAL A 746 2.07 5.97 -10.62
C VAL A 746 1.47 6.86 -9.39
N PRO A 747 0.97 6.70 -8.00
CA PRO A 747 -0.46 7.91 -8.21
C PRO A 747 0.41 9.24 -7.58
N GLU A 748 0.07 10.16 -6.62
CA GLU A 748 0.90 10.35 -5.32
C GLU A 748 0.19 10.40 -3.92
N SER A 749 0.50 9.46 -3.01
CA SER A 749 -0.47 8.76 -2.11
C SER A 749 -0.91 9.44 -0.81
N ALA A 750 -2.10 9.06 -0.30
CA ALA A 750 -2.70 9.61 0.92
C ALA A 750 -2.03 9.09 2.22
N VAL A 751 -2.05 9.92 3.26
CA VAL A 751 -1.39 9.66 4.55
C VAL A 751 -1.96 8.41 5.24
N ILE A 752 -1.12 7.38 5.41
CA ILE A 752 -1.41 6.26 6.33
C ILE A 752 -1.46 6.84 7.75
N PRO A 753 -2.56 6.68 8.51
CA PRO A 753 -2.55 7.04 9.91
C PRO A 753 -1.46 6.28 10.65
N GLN A 754 -0.66 6.99 11.43
CA GLN A 754 0.05 6.36 12.54
C GLN A 754 -0.99 5.70 13.49
N SER A 755 -0.54 4.81 14.37
CA SER A 755 -1.40 4.26 15.42
C SER A 755 -0.78 4.47 16.78
N VAL A 756 -1.54 5.07 17.70
CA VAL A 756 -1.16 5.19 19.12
C VAL A 756 -1.59 3.96 19.92
N ARG A 757 -0.90 3.69 21.03
CA ARG A 757 -1.22 2.58 21.94
C ARG A 757 -1.55 3.10 23.34
N LEU A 758 -2.68 2.66 23.87
CA LEU A 758 -3.23 3.09 25.16
C LEU A 758 -3.38 1.88 26.09
N ALA A 759 -2.69 1.92 27.22
CA ALA A 759 -2.84 0.98 28.33
C ALA A 759 -3.66 1.66 29.43
N ALA A 760 -4.97 1.78 29.21
CA ALA A 760 -5.87 2.45 30.15
C ALA A 760 -6.47 1.45 31.14
N LYS A 761 -6.56 1.85 32.42
CA LYS A 761 -7.31 1.14 33.46
C LYS A 761 -8.53 1.94 33.89
N VAL A 762 -9.66 1.27 34.05
CA VAL A 762 -10.93 1.85 34.51
C VAL A 762 -11.78 0.82 35.25
N PHE A 763 -12.62 1.26 36.19
CA PHE A 763 -13.61 0.41 36.86
C PHE A 763 -15.03 0.94 36.66
N LEU A 764 -15.98 0.02 36.53
CA LEU A 764 -17.42 0.28 36.46
C LEU A 764 -18.03 -0.03 37.83
N GLU A 765 -18.77 0.92 38.42
CA GLU A 765 -19.31 0.75 39.78
C GLU A 765 -20.19 -0.49 39.95
N GLY A 766 -21.03 -0.79 38.96
CA GLY A 766 -22.01 -1.89 39.03
C GLY A 766 -21.39 -3.25 39.39
N PRO A 767 -20.43 -3.76 38.59
CA PRO A 767 -19.78 -5.05 38.85
C PRO A 767 -18.61 -4.98 39.86
N PHE A 768 -18.16 -3.79 40.30
CA PHE A 768 -16.91 -3.65 41.07
C PHE A 768 -17.02 -4.10 42.53
N VAL A 769 -16.10 -4.99 42.94
CA VAL A 769 -16.01 -5.55 44.30
C VAL A 769 -14.79 -4.97 45.01
N SER A 770 -15.02 -3.95 45.84
CA SER A 770 -13.95 -3.21 46.55
C SER A 770 -13.08 -4.06 47.49
N GLY A 771 -13.61 -5.19 47.98
CA GLY A 771 -12.87 -6.14 48.83
C GLY A 771 -11.85 -7.02 48.08
N THR A 772 -11.96 -7.12 46.75
CA THR A 772 -11.00 -7.85 45.89
C THR A 772 -10.22 -6.94 44.96
N GLY A 773 -10.73 -5.73 44.67
CA GLY A 773 -10.18 -4.85 43.63
C GLY A 773 -10.50 -5.32 42.21
N LEU A 774 -11.50 -6.19 42.04
CA LEU A 774 -11.90 -6.77 40.76
C LEU A 774 -13.38 -6.51 40.46
N MET A 775 -13.73 -6.43 39.18
CA MET A 775 -15.09 -6.44 38.68
C MET A 775 -15.60 -7.86 38.43
N ASN A 776 -16.89 -8.08 38.63
CA ASN A 776 -17.58 -9.30 38.26
C ASN A 776 -17.72 -9.41 36.72
N ALA A 777 -17.28 -10.54 36.16
CA ALA A 777 -17.33 -10.85 34.73
C ALA A 777 -18.28 -12.02 34.39
N ASN A 778 -19.44 -12.10 35.05
CA ASN A 778 -20.49 -13.06 34.73
C ASN A 778 -21.16 -12.78 33.37
N LEU A 779 -21.23 -11.50 32.97
CA LEU A 779 -21.99 -11.05 31.81
C LEU A 779 -21.54 -11.72 30.49
N ARG A 780 -20.22 -11.96 30.30
CA ARG A 780 -19.65 -12.68 29.14
C ARG A 780 -20.15 -14.11 28.96
N SER A 781 -20.72 -14.71 30.01
CA SER A 781 -21.20 -16.09 29.99
C SER A 781 -22.66 -16.21 29.53
N LEU A 782 -23.33 -15.08 29.25
CA LEU A 782 -24.67 -15.07 28.68
C LEU A 782 -24.63 -15.40 27.18
N PRO A 783 -25.53 -16.27 26.66
CA PRO A 783 -25.73 -16.45 25.23
C PRO A 783 -26.16 -15.19 24.46
N SER A 784 -26.53 -14.12 25.18
CA SER A 784 -26.89 -12.81 24.64
C SER A 784 -25.80 -11.74 24.83
N PHE A 785 -24.60 -12.07 25.32
CA PHE A 785 -23.47 -11.14 25.27
C PHE A 785 -23.10 -10.87 23.79
N PRO A 786 -23.02 -9.60 23.37
CA PRO A 786 -22.90 -9.28 21.95
C PRO A 786 -21.46 -9.46 21.47
N LEU A 787 -21.31 -10.21 20.36
CA LEU A 787 -20.03 -10.42 19.68
C LEU A 787 -19.65 -9.26 18.73
N THR A 788 -20.57 -8.33 18.51
CA THR A 788 -20.36 -7.02 17.88
C THR A 788 -20.49 -5.94 18.95
N GLU A 789 -19.72 -4.87 18.86
CA GLU A 789 -19.83 -3.75 19.79
C GLU A 789 -21.23 -3.11 19.80
N PRO A 790 -21.77 -2.70 20.97
CA PRO A 790 -23.14 -2.22 21.08
C PRO A 790 -23.32 -0.73 20.79
N PHE A 791 -22.24 0.07 20.76
CA PHE A 791 -22.31 1.53 20.77
C PHE A 791 -22.87 2.12 19.47
N SER A 792 -22.52 1.55 18.31
CA SER A 792 -23.13 1.97 17.04
C SER A 792 -24.64 1.68 17.00
N ALA A 793 -25.07 0.52 17.49
CA ALA A 793 -26.50 0.17 17.59
C ALA A 793 -27.23 1.02 18.66
N LEU A 794 -26.53 1.48 19.70
CA LEU A 794 -27.02 2.44 20.68
C LEU A 794 -26.96 3.91 20.19
N GLY A 795 -26.45 4.18 18.99
CA GLY A 795 -26.42 5.52 18.40
C GLY A 795 -25.37 6.47 18.98
N PHE A 796 -24.27 5.94 19.51
CA PHE A 796 -23.10 6.76 19.85
C PHE A 796 -22.46 7.30 18.56
N THR A 797 -21.94 8.54 18.61
CA THR A 797 -21.26 9.15 17.44
C THR A 797 -19.92 8.46 17.20
N GLN A 798 -19.79 7.74 16.09
CA GLN A 798 -18.55 7.09 15.71
C GLN A 798 -17.69 8.00 14.81
N VAL A 799 -16.37 8.00 15.04
CA VAL A 799 -15.38 8.69 14.20
C VAL A 799 -14.27 7.69 13.85
N GLY A 800 -14.44 7.01 12.72
CA GLY A 800 -13.50 6.02 12.17
C GLY A 800 -13.49 4.63 12.84
N GLY A 801 -14.08 4.49 14.03
CA GLY A 801 -14.45 3.20 14.64
C GLY A 801 -15.91 2.84 14.38
N GLY A 802 -16.41 1.84 15.11
CA GLY A 802 -17.77 1.31 14.98
C GLY A 802 -17.82 0.02 14.17
N GLY A 803 -18.65 -0.94 14.60
CA GLY A 803 -18.79 -2.26 13.99
C GLY A 803 -17.71 -3.27 14.38
N GLU A 804 -16.87 -2.96 15.39
CA GLU A 804 -15.87 -3.90 15.91
C GLU A 804 -16.51 -5.22 16.39
N THR A 805 -15.81 -6.34 16.18
CA THR A 805 -16.30 -7.69 16.51
C THR A 805 -15.24 -8.55 17.22
N ILE A 806 -15.70 -9.58 17.94
CA ILE A 806 -14.87 -10.55 18.67
C ILE A 806 -15.29 -11.99 18.34
N ALA A 807 -14.34 -12.92 18.39
CA ALA A 807 -14.64 -14.35 18.31
C ALA A 807 -15.17 -14.88 19.66
N PRO A 808 -16.09 -15.87 19.71
CA PRO A 808 -16.59 -16.44 20.96
C PRO A 808 -15.51 -16.95 21.92
N SER A 809 -14.37 -17.41 21.39
CA SER A 809 -13.21 -17.87 22.16
C SER A 809 -12.58 -16.78 23.04
N VAL A 810 -12.71 -15.51 22.67
CA VAL A 810 -12.20 -14.34 23.42
C VAL A 810 -12.84 -14.29 24.82
N LEU A 811 -14.11 -14.67 24.92
CA LEU A 811 -14.90 -14.67 26.15
C LEU A 811 -14.59 -15.86 27.09
N ALA A 812 -13.77 -16.83 26.66
CA ALA A 812 -13.43 -18.00 27.47
C ALA A 812 -12.49 -17.67 28.65
N THR A 813 -11.74 -16.55 28.56
CA THR A 813 -10.76 -16.09 29.55
C THR A 813 -11.40 -15.89 30.94
N SER A 814 -10.69 -16.25 32.00
CA SER A 814 -11.14 -16.18 33.40
C SER A 814 -10.09 -15.51 34.31
N GLY A 815 -10.45 -15.24 35.57
CA GLY A 815 -9.59 -14.48 36.50
C GLY A 815 -9.55 -12.98 36.18
N ASN A 816 -8.43 -12.32 36.47
CA ASN A 816 -8.22 -10.88 36.20
C ASN A 816 -8.57 -10.48 34.76
N ASN A 817 -8.17 -11.31 33.79
CA ASN A 817 -8.34 -11.05 32.37
C ASN A 817 -9.72 -11.47 31.81
N ALA A 818 -10.70 -11.79 32.68
CA ALA A 818 -12.06 -12.09 32.25
C ALA A 818 -12.76 -10.83 31.73
N VAL A 819 -13.35 -10.91 30.53
CA VAL A 819 -14.11 -9.80 29.93
C VAL A 819 -15.34 -9.48 30.79
N VAL A 820 -15.38 -8.28 31.34
CA VAL A 820 -16.55 -7.74 32.04
C VAL A 820 -17.56 -7.25 31.02
N ASP A 821 -17.13 -6.39 30.08
CA ASP A 821 -18.00 -5.75 29.11
C ASP A 821 -17.24 -5.11 27.95
N TRP A 822 -17.99 -4.54 27.00
CA TRP A 822 -17.50 -3.58 26.02
C TRP A 822 -17.41 -2.16 26.61
N VAL A 823 -16.39 -1.39 26.20
CA VAL A 823 -16.26 0.05 26.44
C VAL A 823 -15.95 0.80 25.14
N LEU A 824 -16.40 2.06 25.03
CA LEU A 824 -16.07 2.94 23.91
C LEU A 824 -14.96 3.90 24.34
N VAL A 825 -13.86 3.90 23.61
CA VAL A 825 -12.75 4.83 23.82
C VAL A 825 -12.81 5.93 22.77
N GLU A 826 -12.85 7.17 23.23
CA GLU A 826 -12.83 8.37 22.39
C GLU A 826 -11.48 9.08 22.57
N LEU A 827 -10.86 9.48 21.46
CA LEU A 827 -9.80 10.50 21.45
C LEU A 827 -10.40 11.82 20.99
N ARG A 828 -10.20 12.86 21.79
CA ARG A 828 -10.72 14.21 21.58
C ARG A 828 -9.58 15.22 21.42
N ASN A 829 -9.82 16.27 20.65
CA ASN A 829 -8.80 17.27 20.31
C ASN A 829 -8.29 18.00 21.57
N ALA A 830 -6.96 18.18 21.68
CA ALA A 830 -6.32 18.82 22.83
C ALA A 830 -6.66 20.30 23.03
N ALA A 831 -7.01 21.02 21.97
CA ALA A 831 -7.43 22.42 22.00
C ALA A 831 -8.96 22.59 22.02
N THR A 832 -9.70 21.65 21.43
CA THR A 832 -11.17 21.67 21.38
C THR A 832 -11.78 20.35 21.89
N PRO A 833 -11.90 20.13 23.22
CA PRO A 833 -12.23 18.81 23.77
C PRO A 833 -13.64 18.27 23.41
N ALA A 834 -14.55 19.10 22.89
CA ALA A 834 -15.82 18.64 22.32
C ALA A 834 -15.65 17.95 20.94
N THR A 835 -14.53 18.17 20.25
CA THR A 835 -14.24 17.60 18.94
C THR A 835 -13.67 16.18 19.08
N LEU A 836 -14.47 15.18 18.70
CA LEU A 836 -14.02 13.80 18.48
C LEU A 836 -13.00 13.76 17.33
N VAL A 837 -11.87 13.08 17.56
CA VAL A 837 -10.83 12.79 16.55
C VAL A 837 -10.88 11.32 16.14
N ARG A 838 -11.17 10.42 17.10
CA ARG A 838 -11.28 8.98 16.88
C ARG A 838 -12.23 8.37 17.91
N THR A 839 -13.01 7.38 17.50
CA THR A 839 -13.64 6.42 18.41
C THR A 839 -13.14 5.00 18.12
N GLN A 840 -13.22 4.12 19.11
CA GLN A 840 -13.01 2.68 18.92
C GLN A 840 -13.65 1.91 20.07
N ALA A 841 -14.34 0.82 19.77
CA ALA A 841 -14.80 -0.11 20.81
C ALA A 841 -13.66 -1.02 21.27
N ALA A 842 -13.64 -1.33 22.56
CA ALA A 842 -12.61 -2.10 23.24
C ALA A 842 -13.22 -2.99 24.33
N LEU A 843 -12.45 -3.97 24.81
CA LEU A 843 -12.89 -4.88 25.88
C LEU A 843 -12.35 -4.41 27.23
N LEU A 844 -13.17 -4.56 28.27
CA LEU A 844 -12.81 -4.27 29.66
C LEU A 844 -12.61 -5.56 30.45
N GLN A 845 -11.46 -5.70 31.12
CA GLN A 845 -11.10 -6.85 31.95
C GLN A 845 -11.49 -6.66 33.43
N SER A 846 -11.54 -7.76 34.19
CA SER A 846 -11.96 -7.74 35.60
C SER A 846 -11.03 -6.94 36.51
N ASP A 847 -9.74 -6.83 36.21
CA ASP A 847 -8.80 -5.94 36.93
C ASP A 847 -8.73 -4.51 36.36
N GLY A 848 -9.67 -4.17 35.49
CA GLY A 848 -9.87 -2.84 34.93
C GLY A 848 -9.09 -2.53 33.66
N ASP A 849 -8.22 -3.42 33.14
CA ASP A 849 -7.51 -3.16 31.87
C ASP A 849 -8.46 -3.05 30.67
N ILE A 850 -8.24 -2.02 29.85
CA ILE A 850 -8.90 -1.81 28.56
C ILE A 850 -7.98 -2.34 27.45
N VAL A 851 -8.43 -3.38 26.75
CA VAL A 851 -7.64 -4.16 25.79
C VAL A 851 -8.30 -4.22 24.42
N GLY A 852 -7.52 -4.66 23.42
CA GLY A 852 -8.00 -4.91 22.07
C GLY A 852 -8.98 -6.10 21.97
N LEU A 853 -9.49 -6.31 20.75
CA LEU A 853 -10.53 -7.29 20.42
C LEU A 853 -10.11 -8.76 20.60
N ASP A 854 -8.82 -9.02 20.87
CA ASP A 854 -8.25 -10.33 21.21
C ASP A 854 -8.24 -10.61 22.73
N ASN A 855 -8.72 -9.66 23.56
CA ASN A 855 -8.66 -9.71 25.03
C ASN A 855 -7.24 -9.88 25.61
N ASN A 856 -6.22 -9.35 24.91
CA ASN A 856 -4.82 -9.52 25.32
C ASN A 856 -3.90 -8.37 24.84
N SER A 857 -4.10 -7.85 23.63
CA SER A 857 -3.31 -6.74 23.09
C SER A 857 -3.64 -5.40 23.75
N THR A 858 -2.63 -4.55 23.94
CA THR A 858 -2.84 -3.14 24.30
C THR A 858 -3.69 -2.46 23.23
N LEU A 859 -4.74 -1.74 23.64
CA LEU A 859 -5.62 -1.01 22.73
C LEU A 859 -4.80 -0.12 21.78
N THR A 860 -5.02 -0.29 20.49
CA THR A 860 -4.28 0.38 19.42
C THR A 860 -5.27 1.17 18.57
N LEU A 861 -5.09 2.49 18.49
CA LEU A 861 -6.00 3.46 17.89
C LEU A 861 -5.31 4.11 16.68
N PRO A 862 -5.84 4.00 15.44
CA PRO A 862 -5.20 4.52 14.24
C PRO A 862 -5.40 6.04 14.10
N VAL A 863 -4.62 6.79 14.87
CA VAL A 863 -4.38 8.24 14.73
C VAL A 863 -2.89 8.57 14.89
N PRO A 864 -2.42 9.69 14.30
CA PRO A 864 -1.07 10.23 14.54
C PRO A 864 -0.68 10.31 16.02
N ALA A 865 0.60 10.10 16.33
CA ALA A 865 1.13 10.37 17.66
C ALA A 865 0.98 11.87 18.00
N GLY A 866 0.50 12.17 19.19
CA GLY A 866 0.11 13.53 19.57
C GLY A 866 -0.61 13.59 20.92
N THR A 867 -0.95 14.79 21.36
CA THR A 867 -1.72 15.00 22.60
C THR A 867 -3.23 14.91 22.32
N TYR A 868 -3.93 14.09 23.09
CA TYR A 868 -5.39 13.92 23.00
C TYR A 868 -6.02 13.92 24.38
N HIS A 869 -7.20 14.51 24.54
CA HIS A 869 -8.05 14.14 25.67
C HIS A 869 -8.58 12.73 25.43
N VAL A 870 -8.42 11.85 26.42
CA VAL A 870 -8.91 10.47 26.34
C VAL A 870 -10.20 10.39 27.14
N ALA A 871 -11.29 9.97 26.50
CA ALA A 871 -12.55 9.69 27.17
C ALA A 871 -12.92 8.21 27.09
N ILE A 872 -13.48 7.68 28.17
CA ILE A 872 -14.01 6.33 28.25
C ILE A 872 -15.52 6.43 28.50
N ARG A 873 -16.31 5.82 27.62
CA ARG A 873 -17.77 5.71 27.74
C ARG A 873 -18.19 4.23 27.83
N HIS A 874 -19.33 4.00 28.45
CA HIS A 874 -19.97 2.68 28.58
C HIS A 874 -21.48 2.84 28.33
N ARG A 875 -22.24 1.76 28.12
CA ARG A 875 -23.65 1.87 27.70
C ARG A 875 -24.53 2.57 28.75
N ASN A 876 -24.35 2.25 30.03
CA ASN A 876 -25.25 2.66 31.13
C ASN A 876 -24.54 3.23 32.36
N HIS A 877 -23.28 3.64 32.20
CA HIS A 877 -22.55 4.43 33.17
C HIS A 877 -22.29 5.84 32.61
N LEU A 878 -22.05 6.83 33.48
CA LEU A 878 -21.57 8.15 33.04
C LEU A 878 -20.11 8.06 32.62
N GLY A 879 -19.79 8.59 31.44
CA GLY A 879 -18.44 8.63 30.90
C GLY A 879 -17.50 9.59 31.64
N VAL A 880 -16.20 9.37 31.45
CA VAL A 880 -15.10 10.15 32.03
C VAL A 880 -14.12 10.57 30.95
N MET A 881 -13.50 11.74 31.08
CA MET A 881 -12.38 12.19 30.26
C MET A 881 -11.23 12.71 31.12
N THR A 882 -10.00 12.64 30.59
CA THR A 882 -8.83 13.28 31.21
C THR A 882 -8.98 14.80 31.24
N GLY A 883 -8.65 15.42 32.37
CA GLY A 883 -8.76 16.88 32.55
C GLY A 883 -7.72 17.68 31.78
N THR A 884 -6.59 17.05 31.48
CA THR A 884 -5.58 17.51 30.53
C THR A 884 -5.47 16.54 29.37
N ALA A 885 -5.02 17.01 28.20
CA ALA A 885 -4.65 16.13 27.11
C ALA A 885 -3.43 15.25 27.51
N VAL A 886 -3.47 13.98 27.12
CA VAL A 886 -2.41 12.99 27.34
C VAL A 886 -1.59 12.87 26.06
N ALA A 887 -0.27 12.89 26.16
CA ALA A 887 0.62 12.61 25.03
C ALA A 887 0.57 11.11 24.70
N LEU A 888 -0.11 10.74 23.63
CA LEU A 888 -0.20 9.36 23.15
C LEU A 888 0.83 9.13 22.05
N SER A 889 1.50 7.98 22.12
CA SER A 889 2.46 7.54 21.10
C SER A 889 2.15 6.12 20.64
N SER A 890 2.88 5.66 19.62
CA SER A 890 2.83 4.27 19.15
C SER A 890 3.46 3.26 20.12
N SER A 891 4.12 3.73 21.19
CA SER A 891 4.45 2.94 22.39
C SER A 891 3.32 3.06 23.45
N PRO A 892 2.97 1.97 24.17
CA PRO A 892 1.89 1.96 25.18
C PRO A 892 1.99 3.09 26.20
N THR A 893 0.99 3.97 26.20
CA THR A 893 0.85 5.04 27.19
C THR A 893 -0.07 4.57 28.31
N SER A 894 0.42 4.55 29.55
CA SER A 894 -0.38 4.13 30.72
C SER A 894 -1.35 5.24 31.14
N LEU A 895 -2.60 4.89 31.41
CA LEU A 895 -3.65 5.81 31.85
C LEU A 895 -4.57 5.14 32.90
N ASP A 896 -4.18 5.16 34.17
CA ASP A 896 -4.96 4.57 35.25
C ASP A 896 -5.94 5.57 35.88
N LEU A 897 -7.19 5.52 35.43
CA LEU A 897 -8.29 6.34 35.96
C LEU A 897 -8.79 5.84 37.33
N THR A 898 -8.50 4.58 37.69
CA THR A 898 -8.91 3.96 38.96
C THR A 898 -8.14 4.55 40.14
N THR A 899 -6.88 4.93 39.95
CA THR A 899 -6.12 5.70 40.95
C THR A 899 -6.62 7.14 41.06
N GLY A 900 -6.42 7.78 42.20
CA GLY A 900 -6.70 9.22 42.37
C GLY A 900 -5.75 10.18 41.62
N LEU A 901 -4.76 9.66 40.89
CA LEU A 901 -3.64 10.44 40.34
C LEU A 901 -3.99 11.19 39.05
N VAL A 902 -4.89 10.63 38.23
CA VAL A 902 -5.30 11.26 36.95
C VAL A 902 -6.38 12.30 37.20
N GLY A 903 -6.10 13.56 36.86
CA GLY A 903 -7.11 14.62 36.84
C GLY A 903 -8.16 14.37 35.75
N THR A 904 -9.43 14.60 36.06
CA THR A 904 -10.57 14.42 35.15
C THR A 904 -11.07 15.75 34.59
N TYR A 905 -11.79 15.72 33.47
CA TYR A 905 -12.60 16.85 33.04
C TYR A 905 -13.74 17.02 34.04
N GLY A 906 -13.82 18.20 34.66
CA GLY A 906 -14.67 18.43 35.83
C GLY A 906 -14.17 17.71 37.11
N THR A 907 -14.68 18.17 38.25
CA THR A 907 -14.22 17.79 39.60
C THR A 907 -14.87 16.54 40.18
N ASN A 908 -15.83 15.93 39.48
CA ASN A 908 -16.70 14.89 40.02
C ASN A 908 -17.04 13.79 39.01
N ALA A 909 -16.24 13.60 37.95
CA ALA A 909 -16.54 12.63 36.88
C ALA A 909 -16.63 11.18 37.38
N LEU A 910 -15.77 10.81 38.33
CA LEU A 910 -15.70 9.48 38.94
C LEU A 910 -16.23 9.49 40.38
N LYS A 911 -16.62 8.31 40.89
CA LYS A 911 -16.97 8.07 42.30
C LYS A 911 -15.84 7.31 42.99
N THR A 912 -15.55 7.63 44.25
CA THR A 912 -14.61 6.86 45.07
C THR A 912 -15.31 5.70 45.78
N VAL A 913 -14.78 4.49 45.67
CA VAL A 913 -15.29 3.27 46.32
C VAL A 913 -14.10 2.51 46.92
N GLY A 914 -13.93 2.62 48.23
CA GLY A 914 -12.73 2.12 48.92
C GLY A 914 -11.48 2.91 48.49
N ALA A 915 -10.43 2.22 48.09
CA ALA A 915 -9.18 2.82 47.61
C ALA A 915 -9.23 3.27 46.13
N TYR A 916 -10.30 2.95 45.40
CA TYR A 916 -10.37 3.07 43.95
C TYR A 916 -11.42 4.09 43.50
N ARG A 917 -11.28 4.59 42.26
CA ARG A 917 -12.27 5.38 41.55
C ARG A 917 -12.97 4.55 40.46
N VAL A 918 -14.26 4.78 40.30
CA VAL A 918 -15.15 4.06 39.36
C VAL A 918 -16.00 5.03 38.54
N LEU A 919 -16.38 4.68 37.32
CA LEU A 919 -17.48 5.35 36.61
C LEU A 919 -18.77 5.08 37.39
N ARG A 920 -19.63 6.10 37.51
CA ARG A 920 -20.94 5.92 38.17
C ARG A 920 -21.88 5.13 37.30
N THR A 921 -22.46 4.08 37.88
CA THR A 921 -23.54 3.34 37.25
C THR A 921 -24.89 4.06 37.38
N GLY A 922 -25.82 3.75 36.47
CA GLY A 922 -27.23 4.11 36.63
C GLY A 922 -27.84 4.94 35.50
N ASN A 923 -27.15 5.12 34.37
CA ASN A 923 -27.65 5.84 33.20
C ASN A 923 -28.46 4.90 32.28
N SER A 924 -29.53 4.31 32.81
CA SER A 924 -30.36 3.35 32.06
C SER A 924 -31.18 4.03 30.95
N PHE A 925 -31.56 5.30 31.13
CA PHE A 925 -32.26 6.10 30.12
C PHE A 925 -31.33 6.53 28.98
N ARG A 926 -30.00 6.40 29.15
CA ARG A 926 -28.97 6.69 28.14
C ARG A 926 -29.00 8.14 27.66
N ASN A 927 -28.96 9.08 28.60
CA ASN A 927 -28.75 10.51 28.34
C ASN A 927 -27.47 11.00 29.04
N THR A 928 -27.28 12.31 29.26
CA THR A 928 -26.11 12.87 29.97
C THR A 928 -26.28 12.96 31.49
N ASN A 929 -27.29 12.32 32.09
CA ASN A 929 -27.63 12.47 33.50
C ASN A 929 -28.16 11.18 34.11
N ILE A 930 -27.79 10.91 35.38
CA ILE A 930 -28.49 9.96 36.25
C ILE A 930 -29.54 10.72 37.07
N LYS A 931 -30.79 10.23 37.08
CA LYS A 931 -31.93 10.75 37.84
C LYS A 931 -32.78 9.62 38.42
N TYR A 932 -33.25 9.78 39.66
CA TYR A 932 -34.18 8.83 40.29
C TYR A 932 -35.65 9.28 40.26
N THR A 933 -35.91 10.56 40.00
CA THR A 933 -37.27 11.14 39.93
C THR A 933 -37.38 12.18 38.82
N GLY A 934 -38.61 12.57 38.47
CA GLY A 934 -38.91 13.51 37.39
C GLY A 934 -38.98 12.84 36.01
N SER A 935 -39.10 13.66 34.97
CA SER A 935 -39.12 13.18 33.58
C SER A 935 -37.72 12.71 33.14
N GLN A 936 -37.67 11.64 32.35
CA GLN A 936 -36.43 10.98 31.90
C GLN A 936 -35.54 10.55 33.07
N ASN A 937 -36.14 9.81 34.01
CA ASN A 937 -35.41 9.15 35.10
C ASN A 937 -35.02 7.71 34.72
N ASP A 938 -34.02 7.17 35.40
CA ASP A 938 -33.37 5.90 35.05
C ASP A 938 -33.98 4.68 35.77
N ARG A 939 -34.91 4.87 36.71
CA ARG A 939 -35.59 3.74 37.36
C ARG A 939 -36.80 3.24 36.55
N ASP A 940 -37.42 4.11 35.76
CA ASP A 940 -38.63 3.77 34.99
C ASP A 940 -38.32 2.82 33.79
N PRO A 941 -37.18 2.91 33.08
CA PRO A 941 -36.77 1.89 32.10
C PRO A 941 -36.63 0.49 32.71
N ILE A 942 -36.04 0.37 33.91
CA ILE A 942 -35.93 -0.90 34.66
C ILE A 942 -37.33 -1.45 34.97
N LEU A 943 -38.25 -0.59 35.44
CA LEU A 943 -39.65 -0.97 35.71
C LEU A 943 -40.36 -1.46 34.44
N ILE A 944 -40.15 -0.80 33.31
CA ILE A 944 -40.69 -1.20 31.99
C ILE A 944 -40.11 -2.56 31.57
N ARG A 945 -38.79 -2.75 31.69
CA ARG A 945 -38.08 -3.99 31.32
C ARG A 945 -38.59 -5.23 32.07
N VAL A 946 -39.03 -5.09 33.32
CA VAL A 946 -39.63 -6.20 34.11
C VAL A 946 -41.15 -6.35 33.93
N GLY A 947 -41.79 -5.48 33.13
CA GLY A 947 -43.21 -5.59 32.76
C GLY A 947 -44.17 -4.60 33.45
N SER A 948 -43.66 -3.59 34.16
CA SER A 948 -44.38 -2.52 34.87
C SER A 948 -45.37 -2.95 35.96
N ILE A 949 -46.44 -3.67 35.60
CA ILE A 949 -47.46 -4.18 36.54
C ILE A 949 -46.97 -5.37 37.37
N THR A 950 -45.85 -5.97 36.99
CA THR A 950 -45.22 -7.13 37.65
C THR A 950 -43.78 -6.81 38.10
N PRO A 951 -43.57 -5.84 39.02
CA PRO A 951 -42.22 -5.35 39.39
C PRO A 951 -41.30 -6.38 40.07
N ASN A 952 -41.85 -7.53 40.48
CA ASN A 952 -41.10 -8.64 41.07
C ASN A 952 -40.50 -9.61 40.03
N ASN A 953 -40.76 -9.41 38.75
CA ASN A 953 -40.13 -10.20 37.69
C ASN A 953 -38.62 -9.92 37.59
N THR A 954 -37.89 -10.87 37.01
CA THR A 954 -36.48 -10.73 36.63
C THR A 954 -36.35 -10.93 35.13
N ALA A 955 -35.74 -9.99 34.41
CA ALA A 955 -35.42 -10.13 32.99
C ALA A 955 -33.94 -10.51 32.82
N ASN A 956 -33.67 -11.73 32.35
CA ASN A 956 -32.31 -12.24 32.18
C ASN A 956 -31.78 -11.91 30.77
N GLY A 957 -30.58 -11.33 30.66
CA GLY A 957 -29.94 -11.01 29.38
C GLY A 957 -29.02 -9.79 29.43
N TYR A 958 -28.30 -9.55 28.34
CA TYR A 958 -27.49 -8.35 28.15
C TYR A 958 -28.39 -7.15 27.85
N PHE A 959 -28.54 -6.24 28.82
CA PHE A 959 -29.49 -5.13 28.75
C PHE A 959 -28.85 -3.78 29.11
N GLN A 960 -29.50 -2.70 28.66
CA GLN A 960 -29.19 -1.32 29.07
C GLN A 960 -29.56 -1.09 30.54
N GLU A 961 -30.64 -1.73 30.99
CA GLU A 961 -31.22 -1.57 32.33
C GLU A 961 -30.55 -2.43 33.41
N ASP A 962 -29.63 -3.33 33.04
CA ASP A 962 -28.76 -4.06 33.98
C ASP A 962 -27.59 -3.15 34.37
N VAL A 963 -27.79 -2.33 35.40
CA VAL A 963 -26.81 -1.32 35.84
C VAL A 963 -25.75 -1.93 36.76
N ASN A 964 -25.98 -3.15 37.26
CA ASN A 964 -25.02 -3.87 38.10
C ASN A 964 -24.21 -4.95 37.35
N LEU A 965 -24.54 -5.20 36.07
CA LEU A 965 -23.85 -6.08 35.11
C LEU A 965 -23.86 -7.56 35.53
N ASN A 966 -24.89 -8.01 36.25
CA ASN A 966 -25.03 -9.41 36.68
C ASN A 966 -25.80 -10.31 35.68
N GLY A 967 -26.38 -9.72 34.63
CA GLY A 967 -27.21 -10.40 33.63
C GLY A 967 -28.69 -10.52 33.99
N GLN A 968 -29.18 -9.87 35.05
CA GLN A 968 -30.54 -9.98 35.58
C GLN A 968 -31.12 -8.62 36.00
N VAL A 969 -31.93 -8.01 35.14
CA VAL A 969 -32.63 -6.75 35.45
C VAL A 969 -33.75 -7.00 36.46
N LYS A 970 -33.75 -6.25 37.57
CA LYS A 970 -34.74 -6.34 38.67
C LYS A 970 -35.13 -4.97 39.21
N TYR A 971 -36.41 -4.79 39.54
CA TYR A 971 -36.92 -3.57 40.17
C TYR A 971 -37.17 -3.70 41.69
N THR A 972 -37.23 -4.92 42.23
CA THR A 972 -37.40 -5.21 43.66
C THR A 972 -36.52 -6.39 44.10
N GLY A 973 -36.39 -6.59 45.42
CA GLY A 973 -35.55 -7.64 46.01
C GLY A 973 -34.08 -7.27 46.13
N SER A 974 -33.25 -8.25 46.50
CA SER A 974 -31.80 -8.10 46.61
C SER A 974 -31.12 -8.02 45.24
N ALA A 975 -30.09 -7.17 45.12
CA ALA A 975 -29.39 -6.88 43.86
C ALA A 975 -30.37 -6.44 42.75
N ASN A 976 -31.15 -5.40 43.05
CA ASN A 976 -31.99 -4.70 42.08
C ASN A 976 -31.27 -3.48 41.50
N ASP A 977 -31.67 -3.05 40.30
CA ASP A 977 -30.96 -2.03 39.52
C ASP A 977 -31.36 -0.58 39.87
N ARG A 978 -32.51 -0.39 40.50
CA ARG A 978 -32.99 0.96 40.86
C ARG A 978 -32.29 1.53 42.10
N ASP A 979 -31.84 0.69 43.03
CA ASP A 979 -31.24 1.15 44.28
C ASP A 979 -29.81 1.72 44.07
N PRO A 980 -28.94 1.19 43.18
CA PRO A 980 -27.71 1.86 42.72
C PRO A 980 -27.95 3.27 42.16
N ILE A 981 -29.02 3.47 41.39
CA ILE A 981 -29.41 4.80 40.85
C ILE A 981 -29.73 5.75 42.01
N LEU A 982 -30.54 5.30 42.98
CA LEU A 982 -30.88 6.08 44.18
C LEU A 982 -29.64 6.42 45.02
N LEU A 983 -28.69 5.49 45.15
CA LEU A 983 -27.43 5.69 45.88
C LEU A 983 -26.51 6.70 45.18
N ASN A 984 -26.52 6.77 43.85
CA ASN A 984 -25.72 7.73 43.08
C ASN A 984 -26.33 9.13 43.02
N VAL A 985 -27.66 9.23 42.93
CA VAL A 985 -28.40 10.51 43.03
C VAL A 985 -28.34 11.06 44.47
N GLY A 986 -28.33 10.16 45.46
CA GLY A 986 -28.28 10.45 46.88
C GLY A 986 -29.61 10.10 47.55
N SER A 987 -29.62 9.09 48.41
CA SER A 987 -30.86 8.51 48.97
C SER A 987 -31.68 9.46 49.85
N ILE A 988 -31.06 10.54 50.36
CA ILE A 988 -31.73 11.60 51.14
C ILE A 988 -32.19 12.79 50.27
N ALA A 989 -31.85 12.80 48.97
CA ALA A 989 -32.17 13.86 48.01
C ALA A 989 -32.45 13.26 46.61
N PRO A 990 -33.50 12.42 46.45
CA PRO A 990 -33.80 11.69 45.21
C PRO A 990 -34.23 12.56 44.01
N ASN A 991 -34.31 13.88 44.22
CA ASN A 991 -34.55 14.93 43.22
C ASN A 991 -33.27 15.56 42.67
N ASN A 992 -32.09 15.17 43.18
CA ASN A 992 -30.81 15.54 42.61
C ASN A 992 -30.68 15.02 41.16
N THR A 993 -29.67 15.54 40.45
CA THR A 993 -29.26 15.04 39.13
C THR A 993 -27.74 14.94 39.12
N VAL A 994 -27.20 13.82 38.66
CA VAL A 994 -25.75 13.66 38.46
C VAL A 994 -25.46 13.70 36.97
N THR A 995 -24.86 14.80 36.51
CA THR A 995 -24.56 15.02 35.09
C THR A 995 -23.19 14.46 34.72
N GLU A 996 -23.10 13.90 33.51
CA GLU A 996 -21.87 13.46 32.87
C GLU A 996 -20.86 14.61 32.77
N GLN A 997 -19.58 14.33 33.03
CA GLN A 997 -18.53 15.35 32.92
C GLN A 997 -17.71 15.11 31.66
N LEU A 998 -18.37 15.36 30.54
CA LEU A 998 -17.80 15.38 29.19
C LEU A 998 -18.20 16.68 28.46
N PRO A 999 -17.38 17.19 27.52
CA PRO A 999 -17.70 18.34 26.68
C PRO A 999 -18.55 17.97 25.45
#